data_AF-G9A7B6-F1
#
_entry.id   AF-G9A7B6-F1
#
_cell.length_a   1.000
_cell.length_b   1.000
_cell.length_c   1.000
_cell.angle_alpha   90.00
_cell.angle_beta   90.00
_cell.angle_gamma   90.00
#
_symmetry.space_group_name_H-M   'P 1'
#
loop_
_entity.id
_entity.type
_entity.pdbx_description
1 polymer ?
#
loop_
_entity_poly.entity_id
_entity_poly.type
_entity_poly.pdbx_seq_one_letter_code
_entity_poly.pdbx_strand_id
1 'polypeptide(L)'
;MSLLTKTAEGVFAPYNSDGTPREIVPQEAQVWGSEIEVLITAFQAGGGIIFATKAAMDATLTYPANQQAWVMGDATVANNGVYQKIGASGTGSWTRRGDLPYPFIPATDVGAGTPNAIQATTGIPVSESALIWVKVFEPNTNTPVTISFNGGTALTIKTNAGNDPVAGGISGILLGRIDGSTFRLVSDQASAAVLAACEAAAAAAIAAASSIATYATRAAAALQNLSGVSEVTISRWSTTSRYAPQRYQKVVSEPSHSAKFQSADGAWWEIYGAVINIHAVGAMGDGSTSDTAAFVLAGSFTQKVFIVPNTGSSYVVNGTIPINCHLLGTAKPTIALTTAGGVDANGDKGFWLKSGSSIKNFRIERTPTAGAISGEFNNAIVIGEYATSGTSYANIEVDNVDLVGVEGGIGRRSIMGIYGNVRDSKISNMRIVGLVSYGMMIHWGGNFDPALPDTGAVTQSWHPRRLTIDNIFCDTFQPDNGLGGIYLSGAHDISISRVAVHNCRVPFTVAAGDVGALVAQGESANAVCKNIRFENITAKNYDTAAMIIGGVSGDRAGSLWYAVNEDVSVVVDGFTVERGPLSTGGRALDFRMFQSIDVKRLNVAHQSDMYSDILTPAVFIQACNAVRVSGYTNVPFAHEVAGGTNIVIDTEDYCLRSDYDASCIGTRLTGQSGAHTLGAALALNDTTVTLTDLDFDVVAGSTITVSGSTMTVTKGAALSTSPIVLSITPSLVAAANGTAATVEKATKNIDIKGFADRFQYGVYLINSSGGHAENVTISKRFWRSGLHDIYARAARGLKIKDCAFYESGQTDVSSCNNIRMIDGCADVSVEGCTFEDNDSGATKARHNIYLFGDAVGCSIRGNAFFRASTSAINKFAPSTATDIDHNIGDNWFGPSLAARISGTSGIATASMGDRKVGFGTAAPTTGSWSQGDIIWSKSAAASGRAGWICVTAGSPGTWKAFAAIDA
;
A
#
# COMPACT_ATOMS: atom_id res chain seq x y z
N MET A 1 -88.06 10.66 40.32
CA MET A 1 -89.47 10.36 40.68
C MET A 1 -90.33 10.80 39.51
N SER A 2 -91.34 10.02 39.12
CA SER A 2 -92.42 10.56 38.27
C SER A 2 -93.34 11.40 39.14
N LEU A 3 -93.75 12.57 38.66
CA LEU A 3 -94.71 13.45 39.35
C LEU A 3 -96.18 13.06 39.08
N LEU A 4 -96.41 12.17 38.12
CA LEU A 4 -97.70 11.61 37.73
C LEU A 4 -97.59 10.09 37.66
N THR A 5 -98.64 9.35 38.01
CA THR A 5 -98.62 7.87 37.93
C THR A 5 -98.74 7.33 36.51
N LYS A 6 -99.38 8.08 35.59
CA LYS A 6 -99.36 7.85 34.14
C LYS A 6 -99.27 9.18 33.38
N THR A 7 -98.77 9.14 32.14
CA THR A 7 -98.80 10.31 31.24
C THR A 7 -100.19 10.47 30.64
N ALA A 8 -100.60 11.71 30.36
CA ALA A 8 -101.87 12.01 29.68
C ALA A 8 -101.99 11.25 28.35
N GLU A 9 -100.91 11.19 27.57
CA GLU A 9 -100.82 10.43 26.33
C GLU A 9 -101.16 8.94 26.53
N GLY A 10 -100.61 8.29 27.57
CA GLY A 10 -100.91 6.88 27.88
C GLY A 10 -102.30 6.63 28.47
N VAL A 11 -102.97 7.67 28.99
CA VAL A 11 -104.34 7.61 29.54
C VAL A 11 -105.39 7.85 28.45
N PHE A 12 -105.11 8.78 27.52
CA PHE A 12 -106.03 9.24 26.48
C PHE A 12 -105.69 8.74 25.07
N ALA A 13 -104.73 7.81 24.92
CA ALA A 13 -104.40 7.20 23.63
C ALA A 13 -105.63 6.50 23.00
N PRO A 14 -106.02 6.85 21.75
CA PRO A 14 -107.15 6.22 21.07
C PRO A 14 -106.87 4.80 20.56
N TYR A 15 -105.63 4.31 20.72
CA TYR A 15 -105.21 2.95 20.39
C TYR A 15 -104.26 2.43 21.48
N ASN A 16 -104.26 1.11 21.70
CA ASN A 16 -103.22 0.42 22.47
C ASN A 16 -101.91 0.40 21.67
N SER A 17 -100.79 0.06 22.32
CA SER A 17 -99.46 0.01 21.68
C SER A 17 -99.30 -1.13 20.64
N ASP A 18 -100.30 -2.00 20.49
CA ASP A 18 -100.39 -3.01 19.42
C ASP A 18 -101.20 -2.53 18.20
N GLY A 19 -101.74 -1.30 18.23
CA GLY A 19 -102.55 -0.72 17.17
C GLY A 19 -104.05 -1.05 17.24
N THR A 20 -104.53 -1.75 18.27
CA THR A 20 -105.97 -1.96 18.48
C THR A 20 -106.65 -0.71 19.05
N PRO A 21 -107.86 -0.32 18.58
CA PRO A 21 -108.59 0.83 19.15
C PRO A 21 -108.83 0.67 20.65
N ARG A 22 -108.66 1.75 21.42
CA ARG A 22 -108.82 1.77 22.88
C ARG A 22 -109.83 2.84 23.30
N GLU A 23 -110.80 2.44 24.12
CA GLU A 23 -111.67 3.39 24.83
C GLU A 23 -111.00 3.89 26.12
N ILE A 24 -111.20 5.17 26.44
CA ILE A 24 -110.59 5.84 27.59
C ILE A 24 -111.15 5.23 28.88
N VAL A 25 -110.26 4.74 29.76
CA VAL A 25 -110.66 4.18 31.06
C VAL A 25 -110.91 5.34 32.04
N PRO A 26 -112.16 5.58 32.51
CA PRO A 26 -112.48 6.79 33.27
C PRO A 26 -111.70 6.92 34.58
N GLN A 27 -111.36 5.79 35.22
CA GLN A 27 -110.58 5.75 36.45
C GLN A 27 -109.16 6.30 36.27
N GLU A 28 -108.54 6.09 35.11
CA GLU A 28 -107.18 6.57 34.83
C GLU A 28 -107.18 8.09 34.56
N ALA A 29 -108.21 8.57 33.86
CA ALA A 29 -108.43 10.01 33.64
C ALA A 29 -108.70 10.76 34.96
N GLN A 30 -109.46 10.16 35.89
CA GLN A 30 -109.73 10.73 37.21
C GLN A 30 -108.45 10.89 38.04
N VAL A 31 -107.64 9.82 38.14
CA VAL A 31 -106.38 9.85 38.93
C VAL A 31 -105.43 10.92 38.39
N TRP A 32 -105.22 10.95 37.07
CA TRP A 32 -104.38 11.95 36.43
C TRP A 32 -104.89 13.40 36.68
N GLY A 33 -106.20 13.62 36.62
CA GLY A 33 -106.81 14.93 36.93
C GLY A 33 -106.51 15.40 38.36
N SER A 34 -106.73 14.54 39.36
CA SER A 34 -106.46 14.89 40.76
C SER A 34 -104.97 15.09 41.07
N GLU A 35 -104.06 14.37 40.40
CA GLU A 35 -102.62 14.62 40.52
C GLU A 35 -102.25 16.02 40.00
N ILE A 36 -102.85 16.47 38.89
CA ILE A 36 -102.66 17.82 38.32
C ILE A 36 -103.17 18.92 39.26
N GLU A 37 -104.36 18.76 39.85
CA GLU A 37 -104.95 19.74 40.79
C GLU A 37 -104.08 19.96 42.05
N VAL A 38 -103.52 18.88 42.60
CA VAL A 38 -102.58 18.95 43.74
C VAL A 38 -101.30 19.68 43.34
N LEU A 39 -100.77 19.43 42.13
CA LEU A 39 -99.53 20.03 41.64
C LEU A 39 -99.69 21.55 41.41
N ILE A 40 -100.81 21.98 40.85
CA ILE A 40 -101.16 23.40 40.70
C ILE A 40 -101.28 24.09 42.07
N THR A 41 -101.94 23.44 43.03
CA THR A 41 -102.12 23.96 44.40
C THR A 41 -100.77 24.12 45.12
N ALA A 42 -99.87 23.15 44.97
CA ALA A 42 -98.52 23.20 45.55
C ALA A 42 -97.66 24.34 44.97
N PHE A 43 -97.80 24.65 43.68
CA PHE A 43 -97.05 25.73 43.03
C PHE A 43 -97.42 27.11 43.59
N GLN A 44 -98.72 27.36 43.85
CA GLN A 44 -99.18 28.65 44.38
C GLN A 44 -98.69 28.93 45.82
N ALA A 45 -98.50 27.90 46.65
CA ALA A 45 -97.95 28.03 47.99
C ALA A 45 -96.42 28.20 48.04
N GLY A 46 -95.71 28.02 46.91
CA GLY A 46 -94.27 27.77 46.90
C GLY A 46 -93.33 28.99 46.76
N GLY A 47 -93.83 30.17 46.38
CA GLY A 47 -93.00 31.40 46.29
C GLY A 47 -92.99 32.16 44.96
N GLY A 48 -93.78 31.75 43.97
CA GLY A 48 -93.78 32.33 42.60
C GLY A 48 -94.47 33.70 42.43
N ILE A 49 -94.42 34.60 43.43
CA ILE A 49 -95.12 35.89 43.38
C ILE A 49 -94.19 36.99 42.88
N ILE A 50 -94.66 37.78 41.91
CA ILE A 50 -93.93 38.93 41.35
C ILE A 50 -94.78 40.19 41.55
N PHE A 51 -94.17 41.25 42.06
CA PHE A 51 -94.74 42.60 42.12
C PHE A 51 -93.96 43.55 41.20
N ALA A 52 -94.68 44.44 40.53
CA ALA A 52 -94.06 45.49 39.72
C ALA A 52 -93.25 46.44 40.62
N THR A 53 -93.83 46.94 41.72
CA THR A 53 -93.19 47.88 42.64
C THR A 53 -93.24 47.39 44.08
N LYS A 54 -92.31 47.86 44.92
CA LYS A 54 -92.33 47.57 46.37
C LYS A 54 -93.58 48.13 47.04
N ALA A 55 -94.09 49.28 46.58
CA ALA A 55 -95.35 49.84 47.07
C ALA A 55 -96.55 48.90 46.83
N ALA A 56 -96.62 48.24 45.67
CA ALA A 56 -97.68 47.27 45.37
C ALA A 56 -97.55 46.00 46.24
N MET A 57 -96.33 45.55 46.51
CA MET A 57 -96.05 44.45 47.45
C MET A 57 -96.47 44.82 48.88
N ASP A 58 -96.01 45.96 49.39
CA ASP A 58 -96.26 46.40 50.77
C ASP A 58 -97.76 46.61 51.06
N ALA A 59 -98.54 47.06 50.06
CA ALA A 59 -99.99 47.14 50.15
C ALA A 59 -100.68 45.75 50.18
N THR A 60 -100.03 44.70 49.68
CA THR A 60 -100.63 43.36 49.52
C THR A 60 -100.23 42.43 50.66
N LEU A 61 -100.88 42.62 51.82
CA LEU A 61 -100.63 41.85 53.05
C LEU A 61 -101.49 40.58 53.18
N THR A 62 -102.34 40.28 52.22
CA THR A 62 -103.27 39.12 52.22
C THR A 62 -102.59 37.76 52.13
N TYR A 63 -101.30 37.70 51.80
CA TYR A 63 -100.53 36.45 51.76
C TYR A 63 -100.14 35.95 53.17
N PRO A 64 -100.02 34.61 53.34
CA PRO A 64 -99.62 34.00 54.62
C PRO A 64 -98.18 34.33 55.00
N ALA A 65 -97.84 34.11 56.28
CA ALA A 65 -96.47 34.26 56.76
C ALA A 65 -95.50 33.34 55.99
N ASN A 66 -94.27 33.82 55.81
CA ASN A 66 -93.17 33.17 55.08
C ASN A 66 -93.34 33.07 53.55
N GLN A 67 -94.43 33.56 52.97
CA GLN A 67 -94.56 33.73 51.52
C GLN A 67 -93.37 34.52 50.96
N GLN A 68 -92.74 34.03 49.90
CA GLN A 68 -91.72 34.77 49.14
C GLN A 68 -92.37 35.53 47.97
N ALA A 69 -91.82 36.69 47.64
CA ALA A 69 -92.14 37.47 46.45
C ALA A 69 -90.94 38.27 45.94
N TRP A 70 -90.90 38.59 44.65
CA TRP A 70 -89.86 39.38 44.00
C TRP A 70 -90.41 40.73 43.54
N VAL A 71 -89.64 41.80 43.73
CA VAL A 71 -89.90 43.14 43.15
C VAL A 71 -88.92 43.35 42.01
N MET A 72 -89.41 43.66 40.80
CA MET A 72 -88.58 43.69 39.58
C MET A 72 -88.78 44.89 38.63
N GLY A 73 -89.69 45.81 38.93
CA GLY A 73 -89.99 46.98 38.07
C GLY A 73 -90.14 48.29 38.85
N ASP A 74 -89.55 48.39 40.05
CA ASP A 74 -89.61 49.59 40.87
C ASP A 74 -88.62 50.64 40.34
N ALA A 75 -89.12 51.84 40.06
CA ALA A 75 -88.29 52.95 39.56
C ALA A 75 -87.18 53.36 40.55
N THR A 76 -87.35 53.08 41.84
CA THR A 76 -86.25 53.20 42.81
C THR A 76 -85.44 51.91 42.79
N VAL A 77 -84.32 51.92 42.07
CA VAL A 77 -83.41 50.78 41.86
C VAL A 77 -83.25 49.85 43.07
N ALA A 78 -83.00 50.39 44.27
CA ALA A 78 -82.77 49.61 45.49
C ALA A 78 -83.98 48.83 46.04
N ASN A 79 -85.20 49.14 45.57
CA ASN A 79 -86.43 48.42 45.92
C ASN A 79 -86.59 47.11 45.16
N ASN A 80 -85.82 46.87 44.09
CA ASN A 80 -85.86 45.61 43.35
C ASN A 80 -85.04 44.55 44.09
N GLY A 81 -85.55 43.32 44.20
CA GLY A 81 -84.97 42.28 45.05
C GLY A 81 -85.98 41.23 45.50
N VAL A 82 -85.51 40.30 46.34
CA VAL A 82 -86.31 39.22 46.94
C VAL A 82 -86.81 39.65 48.33
N TYR A 83 -88.08 39.39 48.64
CA TYR A 83 -88.76 39.78 49.88
C TYR A 83 -89.60 38.62 50.45
N GLN A 84 -89.66 38.54 51.78
CA GLN A 84 -90.47 37.57 52.52
C GLN A 84 -91.55 38.26 53.35
N LYS A 85 -92.78 37.71 53.31
CA LYS A 85 -93.93 38.14 54.10
C LYS A 85 -93.78 37.71 55.56
N ILE A 86 -93.95 38.66 56.47
CA ILE A 86 -93.94 38.47 57.92
C ILE A 86 -95.34 38.78 58.48
N GLY A 87 -95.74 38.08 59.54
CA GLY A 87 -97.09 38.15 60.11
C GLY A 87 -98.14 37.39 59.29
N ALA A 88 -99.31 37.15 59.90
CA ALA A 88 -100.41 36.39 59.31
C ALA A 88 -101.02 37.09 58.07
N SER A 89 -101.86 36.35 57.33
CA SER A 89 -102.67 36.91 56.24
C SER A 89 -103.49 38.12 56.73
N GLY A 90 -103.50 39.19 55.94
CA GLY A 90 -104.22 40.44 56.25
C GLY A 90 -103.51 41.38 57.24
N THR A 91 -102.34 41.01 57.77
CA THR A 91 -101.58 41.80 58.75
C THR A 91 -100.07 41.72 58.50
N GLY A 92 -99.25 42.46 59.25
CA GLY A 92 -97.79 42.38 59.18
C GLY A 92 -97.16 43.20 58.04
N SER A 93 -96.05 42.73 57.48
CA SER A 93 -95.24 43.49 56.50
C SER A 93 -94.34 42.58 55.64
N TRP A 94 -93.69 43.16 54.62
CA TRP A 94 -92.69 42.48 53.79
C TRP A 94 -91.26 42.93 54.13
N THR A 95 -90.32 42.00 54.21
CA THR A 95 -88.91 42.26 54.56
C THR A 95 -87.96 41.72 53.48
N ARG A 96 -86.98 42.52 53.04
CA ARG A 96 -86.00 42.12 52.01
C ARG A 96 -85.17 40.91 52.49
N ARG A 97 -84.69 40.11 51.55
CA ARG A 97 -83.88 38.89 51.76
C ARG A 97 -82.61 38.84 50.92
N GLY A 98 -82.61 39.46 49.75
CA GLY A 98 -81.43 39.52 48.88
C GLY A 98 -81.68 40.31 47.61
N ASP A 99 -80.63 40.46 46.81
CA ASP A 99 -80.68 41.02 45.46
C ASP A 99 -81.25 40.00 44.45
N LEU A 100 -81.53 40.45 43.23
CA LEU A 100 -81.95 39.57 42.13
C LEU A 100 -80.72 38.85 41.54
N PRO A 101 -80.76 37.51 41.31
CA PRO A 101 -79.58 36.73 40.93
C PRO A 101 -79.26 36.85 39.43
N TYR A 102 -78.70 37.99 39.02
CA TYR A 102 -78.18 38.22 37.66
C TYR A 102 -76.63 38.06 37.62
N PRO A 103 -76.08 36.96 37.07
CA PRO A 103 -74.63 36.72 37.08
C PRO A 103 -73.84 37.56 36.06
N PHE A 104 -74.51 38.06 35.01
CA PHE A 104 -73.90 38.88 33.96
C PHE A 104 -74.72 40.15 33.72
N ILE A 105 -74.04 41.29 33.58
CA ILE A 105 -74.67 42.58 33.27
C ILE A 105 -74.11 43.09 31.93
N PRO A 106 -74.93 43.15 30.87
CA PRO A 106 -74.52 43.77 29.61
C PRO A 106 -74.55 45.31 29.74
N ALA A 107 -73.44 45.93 29.36
CA ALA A 107 -73.22 47.37 29.33
C ALA A 107 -72.82 47.80 27.91
N THR A 108 -73.42 48.91 27.45
CA THR A 108 -73.09 49.50 26.14
C THR A 108 -72.61 50.93 26.32
N ASP A 109 -71.39 51.20 25.90
CA ASP A 109 -70.93 52.55 25.57
C ASP A 109 -71.35 52.86 24.12
N VAL A 110 -71.94 54.04 23.94
CA VAL A 110 -72.50 54.52 22.67
C VAL A 110 -71.78 55.78 22.17
N GLY A 111 -70.60 56.10 22.70
CA GLY A 111 -69.85 57.31 22.36
C GLY A 111 -70.30 58.55 23.15
N ALA A 112 -70.93 58.36 24.31
CA ALA A 112 -71.33 59.46 25.20
C ALA A 112 -70.18 59.97 26.09
N GLY A 113 -69.09 59.21 26.18
CA GLY A 113 -67.87 59.56 26.91
C GLY A 113 -66.77 60.12 26.01
N THR A 114 -65.52 59.83 26.38
CA THR A 114 -64.33 60.02 25.53
C THR A 114 -63.52 58.70 25.54
N PRO A 115 -62.55 58.50 24.63
CA PRO A 115 -61.72 57.29 24.60
C PRO A 115 -61.09 56.88 25.93
N ASN A 116 -60.84 57.85 26.82
CA ASN A 116 -60.16 57.64 28.11
C ASN A 116 -61.09 57.84 29.32
N ALA A 117 -62.36 58.19 29.09
CA ALA A 117 -63.41 58.36 30.10
C ALA A 117 -64.75 57.89 29.54
N ILE A 118 -64.95 56.58 29.60
CA ILE A 118 -66.04 55.84 28.97
C ILE A 118 -67.33 56.01 29.80
N GLN A 119 -68.46 56.20 29.12
CA GLN A 119 -69.78 56.27 29.77
C GLN A 119 -70.67 55.15 29.23
N ALA A 120 -70.82 54.08 30.00
CA ALA A 120 -71.59 52.91 29.62
C ALA A 120 -72.98 52.90 30.28
N THR A 121 -73.95 52.33 29.58
CA THR A 121 -75.34 52.17 30.07
C THR A 121 -75.71 50.71 30.22
N THR A 122 -76.41 50.37 31.30
CA THR A 122 -76.87 49.02 31.65
C THR A 122 -78.37 49.02 31.91
N GLY A 123 -79.08 48.01 31.39
CA GLY A 123 -80.53 47.86 31.63
C GLY A 123 -80.91 47.45 33.06
N ILE A 124 -79.93 47.03 33.87
CA ILE A 124 -80.06 46.67 35.28
C ILE A 124 -78.89 47.26 36.10
N PRO A 125 -79.05 47.43 37.44
CA PRO A 125 -78.03 48.06 38.29
C PRO A 125 -76.75 47.22 38.38
N VAL A 126 -75.59 47.88 38.33
CA VAL A 126 -74.28 47.24 38.53
C VAL A 126 -73.96 47.02 40.02
N SER A 127 -73.19 45.97 40.33
CA SER A 127 -72.68 45.68 41.68
C SER A 127 -71.34 44.94 41.60
N GLU A 128 -70.61 44.87 42.73
CA GLU A 128 -69.34 44.12 42.84
C GLU A 128 -69.54 42.60 42.71
N SER A 129 -70.77 42.10 42.86
CA SER A 129 -71.13 40.68 42.83
C SER A 129 -71.42 40.13 41.42
N ALA A 130 -71.41 40.98 40.38
CA ALA A 130 -71.75 40.60 39.02
C ALA A 130 -70.61 40.87 38.03
N LEU A 131 -70.48 40.02 37.00
CA LEU A 131 -69.54 40.27 35.91
C LEU A 131 -70.18 41.22 34.88
N ILE A 132 -69.49 42.31 34.55
CA ILE A 132 -69.97 43.30 33.59
C ILE A 132 -69.28 43.07 32.25
N TRP A 133 -70.10 42.89 31.21
CA TRP A 133 -69.68 42.86 29.81
C TRP A 133 -69.86 44.26 29.24
N VAL A 134 -68.79 44.97 28.93
CA VAL A 134 -68.85 46.29 28.29
C VAL A 134 -68.46 46.17 26.83
N LYS A 135 -69.34 46.56 25.90
CA LYS A 135 -68.92 46.91 24.54
C LYS A 135 -68.48 48.37 24.54
N VAL A 136 -67.21 48.64 24.22
CA VAL A 136 -66.67 50.01 24.09
C VAL A 136 -66.86 50.55 22.68
N PHE A 137 -67.08 51.86 22.55
CA PHE A 137 -67.34 52.50 21.26
C PHE A 137 -66.08 52.64 20.40
N GLU A 138 -64.99 53.12 20.98
CA GLU A 138 -63.71 53.39 20.29
C GLU A 138 -62.50 53.05 21.19
N PRO A 139 -61.29 52.85 20.63
CA PRO A 139 -60.12 52.49 21.42
C PRO A 139 -59.55 53.66 22.23
N ASN A 140 -59.03 53.39 23.44
CA ASN A 140 -58.41 54.42 24.27
C ASN A 140 -57.17 55.04 23.59
N THR A 141 -56.99 56.36 23.73
CA THR A 141 -55.88 57.10 23.11
C THR A 141 -54.74 57.42 24.09
N ASN A 142 -54.99 57.31 25.39
CA ASN A 142 -54.01 57.53 26.46
C ASN A 142 -54.38 56.68 27.70
N THR A 143 -53.68 56.89 28.81
CA THR A 143 -53.96 56.23 30.10
C THR A 143 -53.62 57.16 31.28
N PRO A 144 -54.23 57.01 32.48
CA PRO A 144 -55.23 56.01 32.88
C PRO A 144 -56.56 56.17 32.12
N VAL A 145 -57.32 55.08 32.05
CA VAL A 145 -58.68 55.05 31.47
C VAL A 145 -59.72 54.90 32.58
N THR A 146 -60.85 55.57 32.48
CA THR A 146 -61.97 55.45 33.43
C THR A 146 -63.27 55.00 32.74
N ILE A 147 -64.19 54.43 33.52
CA ILE A 147 -65.54 54.05 33.09
C ILE A 147 -66.58 54.38 34.18
N SER A 148 -67.73 54.93 33.78
CA SER A 148 -68.92 55.01 34.64
C SER A 148 -70.08 54.21 34.06
N PHE A 149 -70.98 53.77 34.95
CA PHE A 149 -72.20 53.03 34.59
C PHE A 149 -73.43 53.82 35.02
N ASN A 150 -74.37 54.08 34.09
CA ASN A 150 -75.64 54.80 34.35
C ASN A 150 -75.47 56.15 35.10
N GLY A 151 -74.37 56.87 34.85
CA GLY A 151 -74.07 58.15 35.51
C GLY A 151 -73.55 58.05 36.95
N GLY A 152 -73.23 56.83 37.43
CA GLY A 152 -72.57 56.62 38.72
C GLY A 152 -71.10 57.07 38.75
N THR A 153 -70.45 56.88 39.90
CA THR A 153 -69.04 57.20 40.12
C THR A 153 -68.13 56.57 39.05
N ALA A 154 -67.18 57.35 38.52
CA ALA A 154 -66.18 56.84 37.59
C ALA A 154 -65.19 55.90 38.29
N LEU A 155 -64.96 54.74 37.70
CA LEU A 155 -64.04 53.70 38.14
C LEU A 155 -62.81 53.69 37.22
N THR A 156 -61.61 53.56 37.78
CA THR A 156 -60.39 53.42 36.95
C THR A 156 -60.32 52.01 36.37
N ILE A 157 -60.19 51.88 35.05
CA ILE A 157 -59.99 50.57 34.41
C ILE A 157 -58.56 50.11 34.69
N LYS A 158 -58.42 48.90 35.23
CA LYS A 158 -57.13 48.23 35.44
C LYS A 158 -57.12 46.88 34.75
N THR A 159 -55.97 46.47 34.23
CA THR A 159 -55.76 45.08 33.79
C THR A 159 -55.88 44.14 34.99
N ASN A 160 -56.00 42.82 34.75
CA ASN A 160 -56.10 41.84 35.82
C ASN A 160 -54.93 41.95 36.84
N ALA A 161 -53.69 42.07 36.35
CA ALA A 161 -52.49 42.33 37.15
C ALA A 161 -52.42 43.72 37.83
N GLY A 162 -53.40 44.59 37.63
CA GLY A 162 -53.51 45.90 38.29
C GLY A 162 -52.83 47.07 37.56
N ASN A 163 -52.30 46.86 36.36
CA ASN A 163 -51.67 47.91 35.56
C ASN A 163 -52.71 48.80 34.88
N ASP A 164 -52.30 50.02 34.51
CA ASP A 164 -53.05 50.84 33.56
C ASP A 164 -52.92 50.27 32.13
N PRO A 165 -54.01 50.19 31.34
CA PRO A 165 -53.94 49.71 29.96
C PRO A 165 -53.17 50.70 29.09
N VAL A 166 -52.37 50.25 28.12
CA VAL A 166 -51.67 51.18 27.21
C VAL A 166 -52.65 51.81 26.20
N ALA A 167 -52.24 52.85 25.48
CA ALA A 167 -53.00 53.40 24.36
C ALA A 167 -53.32 52.30 23.32
N GLY A 168 -54.56 52.23 22.87
CA GLY A 168 -55.10 51.17 22.01
C GLY A 168 -55.37 49.83 22.71
N GLY A 169 -55.06 49.71 24.01
CA GLY A 169 -55.22 48.47 24.78
C GLY A 169 -56.65 48.16 25.22
N ILE A 170 -57.50 49.18 25.31
CA ILE A 170 -58.95 49.05 25.49
C ILE A 170 -59.59 49.10 24.12
N SER A 171 -60.19 48.00 23.66
CA SER A 171 -60.99 47.95 22.42
C SER A 171 -61.97 46.76 22.41
N GLY A 172 -63.02 46.85 21.60
CA GLY A 172 -63.97 45.76 21.39
C GLY A 172 -64.89 45.46 22.58
N ILE A 173 -64.66 44.33 23.24
CA ILE A 173 -65.45 43.84 24.37
C ILE A 173 -64.54 43.68 25.60
N LEU A 174 -64.90 44.36 26.69
CA LEU A 174 -64.28 44.22 27.99
C LEU A 174 -65.15 43.32 28.87
N LEU A 175 -64.50 42.42 29.62
CA LEU A 175 -65.11 41.67 30.71
C LEU A 175 -64.39 42.05 31.99
N GLY A 176 -65.13 42.49 33.00
CA GLY A 176 -64.56 42.94 34.26
C GLY A 176 -65.58 43.03 35.40
N ARG A 177 -65.08 43.26 36.61
CA ARG A 177 -65.91 43.50 37.81
C ARG A 177 -65.61 44.85 38.42
N ILE A 178 -66.56 45.36 39.21
CA ILE A 178 -66.27 46.46 40.15
C ILE A 178 -65.47 45.88 41.31
N ASP A 179 -64.37 46.56 41.65
CA ASP A 179 -63.38 46.16 42.65
C ASP A 179 -63.00 47.44 43.42
N GLY A 180 -63.87 47.84 44.36
CA GLY A 180 -63.81 49.14 45.02
C GLY A 180 -63.98 50.31 44.03
N SER A 181 -62.97 51.17 43.94
CA SER A 181 -62.92 52.31 43.01
C SER A 181 -62.38 51.95 41.61
N THR A 182 -62.18 50.66 41.31
CA THR A 182 -61.64 50.20 40.02
C THR A 182 -62.61 49.31 39.26
N PHE A 183 -62.49 49.32 37.93
CA PHE A 183 -63.09 48.31 37.06
C PHE A 183 -61.97 47.34 36.65
N ARG A 184 -61.92 46.20 37.31
CA ARG A 184 -60.87 45.19 37.11
C ARG A 184 -61.23 44.31 35.92
N LEU A 185 -60.42 44.35 34.86
CA LEU A 185 -60.57 43.45 33.72
C LEU A 185 -60.17 42.02 34.11
N VAL A 186 -60.83 41.02 33.52
CA VAL A 186 -60.53 39.58 33.72
C VAL A 186 -59.24 39.16 33.01
N SER A 187 -58.78 39.94 32.02
CA SER A 187 -57.58 39.66 31.22
C SER A 187 -56.51 40.75 31.38
N ASP A 188 -55.25 40.34 31.23
CA ASP A 188 -54.14 41.24 30.96
C ASP A 188 -53.91 41.41 29.45
N GLN A 189 -53.37 42.55 29.04
CA GLN A 189 -53.08 42.85 27.64
C GLN A 189 -51.74 42.22 27.23
N ALA A 190 -51.77 41.22 26.35
CA ALA A 190 -50.58 40.77 25.64
C ALA A 190 -50.12 41.89 24.69
N SER A 191 -49.01 42.57 25.00
CA SER A 191 -48.59 43.73 24.22
C SER A 191 -47.86 43.31 22.93
N ALA A 192 -48.43 43.70 21.78
CA ALA A 192 -47.80 43.48 20.47
C ALA A 192 -46.40 44.12 20.37
N ALA A 193 -46.13 45.16 21.16
CA ALA A 193 -44.81 45.77 21.29
C ALA A 193 -43.73 44.82 21.84
N VAL A 194 -44.06 43.92 22.78
CA VAL A 194 -43.10 42.92 23.30
C VAL A 194 -42.84 41.84 22.24
N LEU A 195 -43.88 41.36 21.55
CA LEU A 195 -43.71 40.39 20.47
C LEU A 195 -42.84 40.96 19.34
N ALA A 196 -43.14 42.18 18.86
CA ALA A 196 -42.37 42.85 17.81
C ALA A 196 -40.91 43.12 18.23
N ALA A 197 -40.66 43.44 19.50
CA ALA A 197 -39.30 43.59 20.03
C ALA A 197 -38.53 42.26 20.05
N CYS A 198 -39.19 41.16 20.45
CA CYS A 198 -38.60 39.81 20.41
C CYS A 198 -38.34 39.32 18.98
N GLU A 199 -39.27 39.56 18.05
CA GLU A 199 -39.11 39.21 16.63
C GLU A 199 -37.99 40.01 15.96
N ALA A 200 -37.90 41.32 16.24
CA ALA A 200 -36.80 42.16 15.75
C ALA A 200 -35.44 41.72 16.32
N ALA A 201 -35.38 41.38 17.61
CA ALA A 201 -34.16 40.85 18.24
C ALA A 201 -33.76 39.47 17.67
N ALA A 202 -34.73 38.58 17.42
CA ALA A 202 -34.49 37.28 16.78
C ALA A 202 -34.00 37.44 15.33
N ALA A 203 -34.62 38.32 14.54
CA ALA A 203 -34.19 38.61 13.17
C ALA A 203 -32.77 39.22 13.13
N ALA A 204 -32.45 40.14 14.04
CA ALA A 204 -31.12 40.71 14.18
C ALA A 204 -30.07 39.66 14.58
N ALA A 205 -30.39 38.76 15.51
CA ALA A 205 -29.52 37.67 15.92
C ALA A 205 -29.27 36.66 14.79
N ILE A 206 -30.32 36.29 14.04
CA ILE A 206 -30.22 35.39 12.88
C ILE A 206 -29.37 36.05 11.78
N ALA A 207 -29.58 37.33 11.48
CA ALA A 207 -28.77 38.06 10.51
C ALA A 207 -27.29 38.12 10.91
N ALA A 208 -27.00 38.45 12.17
CA ALA A 208 -25.63 38.49 12.71
C ALA A 208 -24.94 37.11 12.70
N ALA A 209 -25.69 36.03 12.92
CA ALA A 209 -25.16 34.66 12.89
C ALA A 209 -24.94 34.10 11.47
N SER A 210 -25.51 34.71 10.43
CA SER A 210 -25.61 34.11 9.09
C SER A 210 -24.56 34.58 8.06
N SER A 211 -23.74 35.59 8.38
CA SER A 211 -22.72 36.11 7.45
C SER A 211 -21.31 36.10 8.05
N ILE A 212 -20.50 35.10 7.67
CA ILE A 212 -19.05 35.15 7.90
C ILE A 212 -18.49 36.34 7.12
N ALA A 213 -17.94 37.33 7.83
CA ALA A 213 -17.46 38.58 7.24
C ALA A 213 -16.41 38.28 6.15
N THR A 214 -16.66 38.77 4.93
CA THR A 214 -15.88 38.41 3.74
C THR A 214 -15.09 39.61 3.24
N TYR A 215 -13.77 39.45 3.14
CA TYR A 215 -12.83 40.48 2.71
C TYR A 215 -12.15 40.11 1.39
N ALA A 216 -11.76 41.12 0.61
CA ALA A 216 -11.14 40.91 -0.69
C ALA A 216 -9.77 40.22 -0.58
N THR A 217 -8.94 40.63 0.38
CA THR A 217 -7.58 40.11 0.62
C THR A 217 -7.24 40.09 2.11
N ARG A 218 -6.18 39.36 2.49
CA ARG A 218 -5.64 39.37 3.86
C ARG A 218 -5.25 40.79 4.31
N ALA A 219 -4.65 41.57 3.41
CA ALA A 219 -4.28 42.96 3.69
C ALA A 219 -5.50 43.86 3.92
N ALA A 220 -6.61 43.63 3.21
CA ALA A 220 -7.86 44.36 3.45
C ALA A 220 -8.49 44.00 4.81
N ALA A 221 -8.40 42.74 5.24
CA ALA A 221 -8.87 42.28 6.54
C ALA A 221 -7.99 42.77 7.70
N ALA A 222 -6.66 42.85 7.50
CA ALA A 222 -5.71 43.35 8.49
C ALA A 222 -5.99 44.81 8.92
N LEU A 223 -6.56 45.63 8.03
CA LEU A 223 -6.94 47.01 8.30
C LEU A 223 -8.25 47.16 9.09
N GLN A 224 -8.96 46.07 9.39
CA GLN A 224 -10.26 46.11 10.09
C GLN A 224 -10.10 45.86 11.60
N ASN A 225 -11.01 46.42 12.39
CA ASN A 225 -11.28 45.94 13.75
C ASN A 225 -12.23 44.73 13.63
N LEU A 226 -11.79 43.56 14.10
CA LEU A 226 -12.52 42.29 13.94
C LEU A 226 -12.92 41.71 15.30
N SER A 227 -13.02 42.55 16.34
CA SER A 227 -13.20 42.14 17.73
C SER A 227 -14.44 41.28 17.93
N GLY A 228 -15.57 41.66 17.32
CA GLY A 228 -16.86 40.96 17.41
C GLY A 228 -17.05 39.69 16.58
N VAL A 229 -16.03 39.21 15.84
CA VAL A 229 -16.12 37.96 15.05
C VAL A 229 -15.04 36.94 15.45
N SER A 230 -15.36 35.65 15.33
CA SER A 230 -14.43 34.52 15.54
C SER A 230 -13.84 33.98 14.23
N GLU A 231 -14.54 34.18 13.11
CA GLU A 231 -14.15 33.72 11.78
C GLU A 231 -14.38 34.81 10.72
N VAL A 232 -13.55 34.80 9.67
CA VAL A 232 -13.71 35.62 8.45
C VAL A 232 -13.39 34.80 7.20
N THR A 233 -13.88 35.22 6.04
CA THR A 233 -13.52 34.63 4.74
C THR A 233 -12.66 35.60 3.94
N ILE A 234 -11.53 35.13 3.42
CA ILE A 234 -10.65 35.90 2.55
C ILE A 234 -10.84 35.41 1.11
N SER A 235 -11.22 36.30 0.19
CA SER A 235 -11.59 35.96 -1.18
C SER A 235 -10.39 35.63 -2.10
N ARG A 236 -9.25 36.29 -1.86
CA ARG A 236 -8.00 36.16 -2.62
C ARG A 236 -6.80 36.34 -1.69
N TRP A 237 -5.69 35.68 -2.00
CA TRP A 237 -4.43 35.85 -1.25
C TRP A 237 -3.89 37.29 -1.33
N SER A 238 -3.80 37.84 -2.54
CA SER A 238 -3.48 39.25 -2.85
C SER A 238 -4.50 39.84 -3.83
N THR A 239 -4.35 41.11 -4.22
CA THR A 239 -5.14 41.74 -5.28
C THR A 239 -4.91 41.15 -6.67
N THR A 240 -3.74 40.56 -6.91
CA THR A 240 -3.35 39.91 -8.18
C THR A 240 -3.62 38.40 -8.21
N SER A 241 -3.83 37.76 -7.07
CA SER A 241 -4.08 36.31 -6.98
C SER A 241 -5.44 35.88 -7.55
N ARG A 242 -5.55 34.60 -7.94
CA ARG A 242 -6.84 34.00 -8.32
C ARG A 242 -7.86 34.05 -7.18
N TYR A 243 -9.15 34.03 -7.55
CA TYR A 243 -10.27 33.89 -6.60
C TYR A 243 -10.28 32.48 -6.00
N ALA A 244 -10.08 32.42 -4.68
CA ALA A 244 -10.02 31.18 -3.92
C ALA A 244 -10.44 31.46 -2.47
N PRO A 245 -11.76 31.53 -2.19
CA PRO A 245 -12.28 31.85 -0.86
C PRO A 245 -11.79 30.87 0.21
N GLN A 246 -11.20 31.40 1.27
CA GLN A 246 -10.63 30.63 2.36
C GLN A 246 -11.09 31.20 3.71
N ARG A 247 -11.63 30.35 4.58
CA ARG A 247 -11.97 30.71 5.96
C ARG A 247 -10.70 30.87 6.80
N TYR A 248 -10.73 31.84 7.70
CA TYR A 248 -9.70 32.15 8.69
C TYR A 248 -10.34 32.21 10.08
N GLN A 249 -9.68 31.63 11.08
CA GLN A 249 -10.13 31.68 12.49
C GLN A 249 -9.24 32.60 13.32
N LYS A 250 -9.84 33.26 14.32
CA LYS A 250 -9.13 34.04 15.33
C LYS A 250 -8.37 33.12 16.27
N VAL A 251 -7.13 33.45 16.59
CA VAL A 251 -6.25 32.68 17.50
C VAL A 251 -5.64 33.58 18.57
N VAL A 252 -5.28 32.96 19.70
CA VAL A 252 -4.77 33.64 20.91
C VAL A 252 -3.28 34.01 20.85
N SER A 253 -2.55 33.48 19.87
CA SER A 253 -1.11 33.68 19.68
C SER A 253 -0.77 33.73 18.19
N GLU A 254 0.42 34.26 17.87
CA GLU A 254 0.88 34.37 16.49
C GLU A 254 1.17 32.98 15.86
N PRO A 255 0.56 32.62 14.71
CA PRO A 255 0.87 31.36 14.02
C PRO A 255 2.31 31.32 13.51
N SER A 256 2.89 30.12 13.37
CA SER A 256 4.24 29.97 12.79
C SER A 256 4.32 30.28 11.29
N HIS A 257 3.27 29.98 10.52
CA HIS A 257 3.24 30.12 9.07
C HIS A 257 3.06 31.57 8.58
N SER A 258 3.50 31.89 7.36
CA SER A 258 3.31 33.23 6.74
C SER A 258 1.91 33.47 6.15
N ALA A 259 1.02 32.48 6.20
CA ALA A 259 -0.38 32.61 5.78
C ALA A 259 -1.23 33.50 6.71
N LYS A 260 -0.76 33.72 7.93
CA LYS A 260 -1.40 34.53 8.98
C LYS A 260 -1.64 35.99 8.59
N PHE A 261 -2.48 36.67 9.35
CA PHE A 261 -2.49 38.14 9.44
C PHE A 261 -2.88 38.58 10.86
N GLN A 262 -2.60 39.82 11.20
CA GLN A 262 -3.09 40.49 12.41
C GLN A 262 -4.11 41.55 11.99
N SER A 263 -5.22 41.68 12.71
CA SER A 263 -6.21 42.76 12.51
C SER A 263 -5.86 44.01 13.32
N ALA A 264 -6.51 45.13 13.03
CA ALA A 264 -6.22 46.44 13.64
C ALA A 264 -6.60 46.53 15.14
N ASP A 265 -7.28 45.51 15.66
CA ASP A 265 -7.53 45.27 17.10
C ASP A 265 -6.41 44.46 17.79
N GLY A 266 -5.37 44.08 17.05
CA GLY A 266 -4.25 43.26 17.54
C GLY A 266 -4.50 41.74 17.52
N ALA A 267 -5.68 41.27 17.12
CA ALA A 267 -5.97 39.83 17.09
C ALA A 267 -5.27 39.11 15.92
N TRP A 268 -4.78 37.90 16.17
CA TRP A 268 -4.14 37.05 15.16
C TRP A 268 -5.13 36.12 14.47
N TRP A 269 -4.87 35.81 13.20
CA TRP A 269 -5.73 34.99 12.35
C TRP A 269 -4.92 33.95 11.55
N GLU A 270 -5.43 32.72 11.47
CA GLU A 270 -4.83 31.61 10.71
C GLU A 270 -5.80 30.94 9.74
N ILE A 271 -5.30 30.15 8.79
CA ILE A 271 -6.13 29.41 7.83
C ILE A 271 -6.92 28.29 8.53
N TYR A 272 -8.25 28.37 8.44
CA TYR A 272 -9.18 27.40 9.00
C TYR A 272 -9.47 26.22 8.06
N GLY A 273 -9.91 25.10 8.63
CA GLY A 273 -10.27 23.87 7.90
C GLY A 273 -9.12 22.88 7.73
N ALA A 274 -9.44 21.67 7.27
CA ALA A 274 -8.46 20.61 7.01
C ALA A 274 -8.02 20.54 5.53
N VAL A 275 -8.85 21.05 4.62
CA VAL A 275 -8.64 21.07 3.17
C VAL A 275 -8.56 22.52 2.70
N ILE A 276 -7.51 22.87 1.98
CA ILE A 276 -7.15 24.23 1.55
C ILE A 276 -6.91 24.21 0.03
N ASN A 277 -7.34 25.23 -0.71
CA ASN A 277 -6.98 25.36 -2.13
C ASN A 277 -5.61 26.06 -2.26
N ILE A 278 -4.69 25.56 -3.10
CA ILE A 278 -3.35 26.14 -3.27
C ILE A 278 -3.37 27.62 -3.72
N HIS A 279 -4.41 28.05 -4.44
CA HIS A 279 -4.59 29.46 -4.83
C HIS A 279 -4.90 30.38 -3.63
N ALA A 280 -5.43 29.84 -2.53
CA ALA A 280 -5.67 30.60 -1.30
C ALA A 280 -4.38 30.98 -0.55
N VAL A 281 -3.26 30.28 -0.82
CA VAL A 281 -1.90 30.63 -0.36
C VAL A 281 -1.05 31.29 -1.44
N GLY A 282 -1.68 31.76 -2.53
CA GLY A 282 -1.07 32.67 -3.49
C GLY A 282 -0.58 32.07 -4.80
N ALA A 283 -0.72 30.75 -5.01
CA ALA A 283 -0.36 30.14 -6.28
C ALA A 283 -1.25 30.67 -7.42
N MET A 284 -0.68 30.74 -8.62
CA MET A 284 -1.30 31.20 -9.85
C MET A 284 -1.48 30.06 -10.85
N GLY A 285 -0.49 29.18 -11.05
CA GLY A 285 -0.61 28.10 -12.04
C GLY A 285 -1.01 28.62 -13.42
N ASP A 286 -0.32 29.64 -13.90
CA ASP A 286 -0.59 30.30 -15.19
C ASP A 286 0.44 29.96 -16.28
N GLY A 287 1.51 29.23 -15.92
CA GLY A 287 2.64 28.89 -16.79
C GLY A 287 3.78 29.91 -16.82
N SER A 288 3.70 30.98 -16.01
CA SER A 288 4.68 32.09 -16.02
C SER A 288 5.04 32.64 -14.63
N THR A 289 4.06 32.80 -13.73
CA THR A 289 4.28 33.29 -12.37
C THR A 289 4.94 32.20 -11.53
N SER A 290 6.00 32.55 -10.79
CA SER A 290 6.67 31.62 -9.88
C SER A 290 5.78 31.27 -8.68
N ASP A 291 5.35 30.01 -8.62
CA ASP A 291 4.51 29.44 -7.59
C ASP A 291 5.30 28.92 -6.38
N THR A 292 6.65 28.93 -6.41
CA THR A 292 7.52 28.39 -5.34
C THR A 292 7.10 28.86 -3.95
N ALA A 293 6.87 30.16 -3.77
CA ALA A 293 6.51 30.71 -2.46
C ALA A 293 5.19 30.16 -1.90
N ALA A 294 4.22 29.85 -2.77
CA ALA A 294 2.93 29.28 -2.38
C ALA A 294 3.04 27.79 -2.05
N PHE A 295 3.85 27.03 -2.80
CA PHE A 295 4.10 25.61 -2.49
C PHE A 295 4.97 25.42 -1.24
N VAL A 296 5.99 26.24 -1.02
CA VAL A 296 6.78 26.25 0.24
C VAL A 296 5.90 26.62 1.44
N LEU A 297 5.01 27.60 1.28
CA LEU A 297 4.02 27.94 2.32
C LEU A 297 3.05 26.78 2.57
N ALA A 298 2.46 26.18 1.54
CA ALA A 298 1.59 25.01 1.68
C ALA A 298 2.30 23.84 2.39
N GLY A 299 3.57 23.61 2.04
CA GLY A 299 4.44 22.63 2.66
C GLY A 299 4.84 22.92 4.12
N SER A 300 4.69 24.17 4.59
CA SER A 300 4.93 24.52 6.00
C SER A 300 3.80 24.08 6.96
N PHE A 301 2.63 23.68 6.44
CA PHE A 301 1.54 23.15 7.24
C PHE A 301 1.72 21.64 7.51
N THR A 302 1.48 21.21 8.74
CA THR A 302 1.51 19.79 9.11
C THR A 302 0.11 19.17 8.97
N GLN A 303 0.00 18.00 8.32
CA GLN A 303 -1.24 17.18 8.18
C GLN A 303 -2.44 17.85 7.46
N LYS A 304 -2.32 19.07 6.93
CA LYS A 304 -3.36 19.70 6.09
C LYS A 304 -3.37 19.09 4.68
N VAL A 305 -4.52 19.08 4.02
CA VAL A 305 -4.64 18.70 2.60
C VAL A 305 -4.67 19.96 1.73
N PHE A 306 -3.78 20.05 0.75
CA PHE A 306 -3.76 21.12 -0.24
C PHE A 306 -4.22 20.61 -1.60
N ILE A 307 -5.37 21.12 -2.06
CA ILE A 307 -5.93 20.86 -3.38
C ILE A 307 -5.22 21.73 -4.41
N VAL A 308 -4.60 21.08 -5.39
CA VAL A 308 -3.98 21.74 -6.56
C VAL A 308 -4.84 21.43 -7.79
N PRO A 309 -5.67 22.37 -8.29
CA PRO A 309 -6.46 22.13 -9.49
C PRO A 309 -5.62 22.19 -10.76
N ASN A 310 -5.92 21.35 -11.74
CA ASN A 310 -5.42 21.57 -13.10
C ASN A 310 -6.04 22.86 -13.67
N THR A 311 -5.20 23.83 -14.04
CA THR A 311 -5.60 25.16 -14.54
C THR A 311 -5.65 25.25 -16.06
N GLY A 312 -5.23 24.20 -16.77
CA GLY A 312 -4.90 24.24 -18.21
C GLY A 312 -3.47 24.70 -18.53
N SER A 313 -2.76 25.26 -17.54
CA SER A 313 -1.34 25.63 -17.61
C SER A 313 -0.53 24.84 -16.56
N SER A 314 0.79 25.04 -16.53
CA SER A 314 1.65 24.55 -15.44
C SER A 314 1.68 25.51 -14.25
N TYR A 315 1.98 24.95 -13.07
CA TYR A 315 2.54 25.72 -11.95
C TYR A 315 4.05 25.78 -12.09
N VAL A 316 4.64 26.98 -12.04
CA VAL A 316 6.09 27.17 -12.26
C VAL A 316 6.81 27.18 -10.92
N VAL A 317 7.57 26.13 -10.65
CA VAL A 317 8.23 25.92 -9.34
C VAL A 317 9.72 25.72 -9.56
N ASN A 318 10.52 26.18 -8.58
CA ASN A 318 11.98 26.20 -8.64
C ASN A 318 12.55 25.93 -7.24
N GLY A 319 13.62 25.14 -7.14
CA GLY A 319 14.35 24.88 -5.91
C GLY A 319 13.69 23.87 -4.96
N THR A 320 14.34 23.67 -3.81
CA THR A 320 13.85 22.78 -2.74
C THR A 320 12.51 23.26 -2.16
N ILE A 321 11.49 22.40 -2.19
CA ILE A 321 10.15 22.65 -1.65
C ILE A 321 9.87 21.67 -0.50
N PRO A 322 10.03 22.04 0.79
CA PRO A 322 9.78 21.13 1.92
C PRO A 322 8.28 20.91 2.14
N ILE A 323 7.81 19.66 2.10
CA ILE A 323 6.38 19.30 2.23
C ILE A 323 6.11 18.53 3.53
N ASN A 324 5.37 19.13 4.46
CA ASN A 324 4.84 18.49 5.69
C ASN A 324 3.33 18.19 5.61
N CYS A 325 2.71 18.49 4.45
CA CYS A 325 1.29 18.40 4.18
C CYS A 325 0.96 17.29 3.17
N HIS A 326 -0.31 17.16 2.81
CA HIS A 326 -0.79 16.27 1.75
C HIS A 326 -1.13 17.10 0.50
N LEU A 327 -0.28 17.07 -0.51
CA LEU A 327 -0.57 17.66 -1.82
C LEU A 327 -1.48 16.70 -2.61
N LEU A 328 -2.65 17.16 -3.04
CA LEU A 328 -3.60 16.40 -3.84
C LEU A 328 -3.98 17.17 -5.10
N GLY A 329 -3.51 16.70 -6.26
CA GLY A 329 -3.89 17.25 -7.55
C GLY A 329 -5.30 16.82 -7.97
N THR A 330 -6.07 17.72 -8.58
CA THR A 330 -7.34 17.37 -9.22
C THR A 330 -7.23 17.53 -10.74
N ALA A 331 -7.63 16.48 -11.48
CA ALA A 331 -7.39 16.32 -12.92
C ALA A 331 -5.90 16.39 -13.33
N LYS A 332 -4.99 15.84 -12.51
CA LYS A 332 -3.54 15.74 -12.74
C LYS A 332 -2.89 17.06 -13.23
N PRO A 333 -2.81 18.10 -12.36
CA PRO A 333 -2.10 19.34 -12.68
C PRO A 333 -0.63 19.10 -13.04
N THR A 334 -0.11 19.92 -13.96
CA THR A 334 1.31 19.95 -14.32
C THR A 334 2.08 20.91 -13.42
N ILE A 335 3.19 20.46 -12.85
CA ILE A 335 4.23 21.30 -12.28
C ILE A 335 5.39 21.37 -13.28
N ALA A 336 5.77 22.58 -13.69
CA ALA A 336 7.02 22.84 -14.38
C ALA A 336 8.09 23.15 -13.32
N LEU A 337 8.90 22.15 -12.97
CA LEU A 337 9.95 22.25 -11.96
C LEU A 337 11.28 22.61 -12.64
N THR A 338 11.44 23.88 -12.94
CA THR A 338 12.64 24.43 -13.59
C THR A 338 13.76 24.66 -12.59
N THR A 339 15.01 24.59 -13.07
CA THR A 339 16.09 25.36 -12.44
C THR A 339 15.87 26.82 -12.82
N ALA A 340 15.66 27.70 -11.84
CA ALA A 340 15.65 29.14 -12.07
C ALA A 340 17.02 29.55 -12.63
N GLY A 341 17.05 30.43 -13.64
CA GLY A 341 18.26 30.78 -14.39
C GLY A 341 19.42 31.22 -13.51
N GLY A 342 20.31 30.28 -13.18
CA GLY A 342 21.30 30.39 -12.13
C GLY A 342 22.08 29.08 -11.97
N VAL A 343 23.27 29.16 -11.36
CA VAL A 343 24.29 28.09 -11.42
C VAL A 343 24.21 27.04 -10.30
N ASP A 344 23.26 27.13 -9.39
CA ASP A 344 23.26 26.33 -8.16
C ASP A 344 22.52 24.98 -8.30
N ALA A 345 23.17 24.04 -8.99
CA ALA A 345 22.72 22.65 -9.08
C ALA A 345 22.79 21.88 -7.74
N ASN A 346 23.33 22.48 -6.68
CA ASN A 346 23.66 21.83 -5.41
C ASN A 346 22.73 22.25 -4.25
N GLY A 347 21.70 23.06 -4.53
CA GLY A 347 20.67 23.46 -3.57
C GLY A 347 19.23 23.02 -3.90
N ASP A 348 19.00 22.44 -5.08
CA ASP A 348 17.66 22.10 -5.60
C ASP A 348 17.33 20.61 -5.42
N LYS A 349 16.49 20.28 -4.43
CA LYS A 349 15.96 18.93 -4.17
C LYS A 349 14.57 18.69 -4.79
N GLY A 350 13.97 19.66 -5.50
CA GLY A 350 12.57 19.57 -5.88
C GLY A 350 11.65 19.39 -4.67
N PHE A 351 10.56 18.60 -4.82
CA PHE A 351 9.61 18.35 -3.73
C PHE A 351 10.21 17.43 -2.67
N TRP A 352 10.57 18.01 -1.53
CA TRP A 352 11.24 17.33 -0.42
C TRP A 352 10.23 16.91 0.65
N LEU A 353 9.80 15.65 0.60
CA LEU A 353 8.74 15.10 1.43
C LEU A 353 9.23 14.81 2.85
N LYS A 354 8.47 15.28 3.85
CA LYS A 354 8.73 15.09 5.29
C LYS A 354 7.81 14.01 5.89
N SER A 355 8.11 13.53 7.10
CA SER A 355 7.34 12.47 7.75
C SER A 355 5.83 12.75 7.80
N GLY A 356 5.02 11.77 7.43
CA GLY A 356 3.56 11.90 7.38
C GLY A 356 3.01 12.75 6.23
N SER A 357 3.84 13.17 5.26
CA SER A 357 3.39 13.93 4.08
C SER A 357 2.99 13.02 2.91
N SER A 358 2.31 13.59 1.91
CA SER A 358 2.08 12.89 0.65
C SER A 358 1.96 13.82 -0.56
N ILE A 359 2.17 13.28 -1.76
CA ILE A 359 1.93 13.93 -3.04
C ILE A 359 1.19 12.98 -3.97
N LYS A 360 -0.03 13.36 -4.40
CA LYS A 360 -0.93 12.48 -5.15
C LYS A 360 -1.54 13.12 -6.39
N ASN A 361 -1.62 12.37 -7.49
CA ASN A 361 -2.27 12.77 -8.74
C ASN A 361 -1.66 14.03 -9.39
N PHE A 362 -0.36 13.99 -9.72
CA PHE A 362 0.38 15.09 -10.35
C PHE A 362 1.08 14.66 -11.65
N ARG A 363 1.40 15.64 -12.49
CA ARG A 363 2.46 15.55 -13.50
C ARG A 363 3.57 16.53 -13.11
N ILE A 364 4.83 16.09 -13.06
CA ILE A 364 5.97 16.93 -12.69
C ILE A 364 7.01 16.83 -13.80
N GLU A 365 7.23 17.94 -14.48
CA GLU A 365 8.20 18.10 -15.57
C GLU A 365 9.46 18.74 -14.99
N ARG A 366 10.58 18.03 -15.03
CA ARG A 366 11.84 18.45 -14.39
C ARG A 366 12.89 18.81 -15.43
N THR A 367 13.34 20.06 -15.42
CA THR A 367 14.34 20.59 -16.35
C THR A 367 15.61 21.03 -15.60
N PRO A 368 16.58 20.12 -15.38
CA PRO A 368 17.86 20.44 -14.75
C PRO A 368 18.84 20.98 -15.80
N THR A 369 19.45 22.14 -15.54
CA THR A 369 20.35 22.84 -16.49
C THR A 369 21.84 22.66 -16.22
N ALA A 370 22.22 22.04 -15.10
CA ALA A 370 23.60 21.72 -14.75
C ALA A 370 23.68 20.47 -13.85
N GLY A 371 24.82 19.78 -13.83
CA GLY A 371 25.06 18.61 -12.98
C GLY A 371 25.30 18.96 -11.51
N ALA A 372 24.76 18.14 -10.60
CA ALA A 372 24.93 18.28 -9.16
C ALA A 372 26.11 17.47 -8.60
N ILE A 373 26.64 17.90 -7.46
CA ILE A 373 27.71 17.18 -6.72
C ILE A 373 27.25 15.84 -6.16
N SER A 374 25.98 15.69 -5.77
CA SER A 374 25.42 14.46 -5.18
C SER A 374 24.04 14.13 -5.77
N GLY A 375 23.64 12.86 -5.69
CA GLY A 375 22.41 12.36 -6.32
C GLY A 375 21.10 12.88 -5.71
N GLU A 376 21.15 13.48 -4.52
CA GLU A 376 19.97 14.00 -3.81
C GLU A 376 19.45 15.33 -4.38
N PHE A 377 20.23 16.01 -5.23
CA PHE A 377 19.81 17.23 -5.92
C PHE A 377 19.36 16.93 -7.36
N ASN A 378 18.77 17.93 -8.01
CA ASN A 378 18.14 17.87 -9.33
C ASN A 378 16.94 16.92 -9.51
N ASN A 379 16.56 16.16 -8.49
CA ASN A 379 15.34 15.36 -8.45
C ASN A 379 14.06 16.19 -8.63
N ALA A 380 12.98 15.54 -9.06
CA ALA A 380 11.63 16.06 -8.98
C ALA A 380 11.01 15.84 -7.58
N ILE A 381 11.28 14.69 -6.97
CA ILE A 381 10.83 14.30 -5.62
C ILE A 381 12.03 13.75 -4.84
N VAL A 382 12.20 14.20 -3.59
CA VAL A 382 13.17 13.66 -2.63
C VAL A 382 12.47 13.25 -1.34
N ILE A 383 12.85 12.09 -0.82
CA ILE A 383 12.51 11.63 0.52
C ILE A 383 13.81 11.44 1.28
N GLY A 384 13.91 11.99 2.51
CA GLY A 384 15.11 11.84 3.32
C GLY A 384 16.29 12.74 2.92
N GLU A 385 17.50 12.35 3.35
CA GLU A 385 18.74 13.14 3.33
C GLU A 385 19.94 12.22 3.08
N TYR A 386 20.85 12.57 2.15
CA TYR A 386 22.03 11.76 1.86
C TYR A 386 23.17 12.07 2.85
N ALA A 387 23.56 13.34 2.98
CA ALA A 387 24.32 13.80 4.14
C ALA A 387 23.36 13.97 5.33
N THR A 388 23.52 13.16 6.39
CA THR A 388 22.58 13.16 7.53
C THR A 388 23.22 12.70 8.83
N SER A 389 22.67 13.17 9.96
CA SER A 389 22.96 12.67 11.32
C SER A 389 21.91 11.67 11.82
N GLY A 390 21.06 11.14 10.92
CA GLY A 390 20.08 10.09 11.22
C GLY A 390 18.63 10.54 11.33
N THR A 391 18.29 11.76 10.88
CA THR A 391 16.92 12.29 10.80
C THR A 391 15.96 11.25 10.20
N SER A 392 14.93 10.81 10.94
CA SER A 392 14.03 9.74 10.47
C SER A 392 12.85 10.29 9.66
N TYR A 393 12.64 9.72 8.48
CA TYR A 393 11.55 10.03 7.56
C TYR A 393 10.60 8.83 7.48
N ALA A 394 9.33 9.00 7.82
CA ALA A 394 8.39 7.87 7.96
C ALA A 394 6.96 8.20 7.51
N ASN A 395 6.18 7.19 7.12
CA ASN A 395 4.77 7.29 6.76
C ASN A 395 4.51 8.25 5.58
N ILE A 396 5.32 8.16 4.52
CA ILE A 396 5.26 9.04 3.36
C ILE A 396 4.62 8.31 2.18
N GLU A 397 3.78 9.00 1.40
CA GLU A 397 3.06 8.40 0.27
C GLU A 397 3.19 9.23 -1.02
N VAL A 398 3.66 8.57 -2.09
CA VAL A 398 3.67 9.11 -3.47
C VAL A 398 2.73 8.23 -4.29
N ASP A 399 1.68 8.82 -4.90
CA ASP A 399 0.68 8.03 -5.64
C ASP A 399 0.16 8.70 -6.91
N ASN A 400 0.07 7.96 -8.02
CA ASN A 400 -0.46 8.45 -9.30
C ASN A 400 0.29 9.70 -9.81
N VAL A 401 1.62 9.65 -9.81
CA VAL A 401 2.50 10.75 -10.23
C VAL A 401 3.23 10.41 -11.53
N ASP A 402 3.09 11.28 -12.53
CA ASP A 402 3.87 11.24 -13.77
C ASP A 402 5.12 12.12 -13.60
N LEU A 403 6.31 11.53 -13.61
CA LEU A 403 7.59 12.23 -13.61
C LEU A 403 8.16 12.27 -15.03
N VAL A 404 8.53 13.46 -15.51
CA VAL A 404 9.01 13.68 -16.87
C VAL A 404 10.33 14.45 -16.84
N GLY A 405 11.42 13.81 -17.25
CA GLY A 405 12.69 14.50 -17.46
C GLY A 405 12.68 15.28 -18.77
N VAL A 406 12.99 16.57 -18.71
CA VAL A 406 13.01 17.49 -19.85
C VAL A 406 14.44 17.94 -20.13
N GLU A 407 14.78 18.17 -21.40
CA GLU A 407 16.12 18.57 -21.81
C GLU A 407 16.49 19.97 -21.26
N GLY A 408 17.60 20.06 -20.52
CA GLY A 408 18.10 21.32 -19.97
C GLY A 408 19.62 21.51 -20.00
N GLY A 409 20.40 20.44 -20.14
CA GLY A 409 21.87 20.49 -20.12
C GLY A 409 22.50 19.21 -19.57
N ILE A 410 23.79 19.01 -19.80
CA ILE A 410 24.52 17.79 -19.39
C ILE A 410 24.71 17.80 -17.87
N GLY A 411 24.27 16.73 -17.18
CA GLY A 411 24.43 16.60 -15.74
C GLY A 411 23.66 15.41 -15.17
N ARG A 412 24.22 14.72 -14.17
CA ARG A 412 23.61 13.54 -13.50
C ARG A 412 22.15 13.83 -13.10
N ARG A 413 21.19 13.02 -13.55
CA ARG A 413 19.76 13.18 -13.22
C ARG A 413 19.22 11.94 -12.51
N SER A 414 19.05 12.01 -11.20
CA SER A 414 17.98 11.23 -10.55
C SER A 414 16.70 12.06 -10.66
N ILE A 415 15.54 11.44 -10.93
CA ILE A 415 14.25 12.16 -10.93
C ILE A 415 13.43 11.88 -9.67
N MET A 416 13.63 10.73 -9.02
CA MET A 416 13.12 10.47 -7.68
C MET A 416 14.20 9.85 -6.80
N GLY A 417 14.41 10.41 -5.61
CA GLY A 417 15.46 9.96 -4.70
C GLY A 417 14.96 9.70 -3.27
N ILE A 418 15.43 8.62 -2.65
CA ILE A 418 15.07 8.20 -1.29
C ILE A 418 16.38 7.94 -0.53
N TYR A 419 16.73 8.78 0.45
CA TYR A 419 18.06 8.81 1.06
C TYR A 419 18.06 8.68 2.58
N GLY A 420 18.96 7.85 3.13
CA GLY A 420 19.22 7.79 4.57
C GLY A 420 18.12 7.08 5.36
N ASN A 421 17.76 7.61 6.53
CA ASN A 421 16.87 6.95 7.50
C ASN A 421 15.36 7.04 7.13
N VAL A 422 15.01 6.65 5.90
CA VAL A 422 13.63 6.56 5.41
C VAL A 422 13.03 5.20 5.76
N ARG A 423 11.77 5.19 6.20
CA ARG A 423 11.06 3.96 6.56
C ARG A 423 9.57 4.00 6.30
N ASP A 424 8.92 2.85 6.33
CA ASP A 424 7.46 2.72 6.51
C ASP A 424 6.66 3.59 5.51
N SER A 425 7.00 3.53 4.22
CA SER A 425 6.53 4.48 3.20
C SER A 425 6.18 3.78 1.87
N LYS A 426 5.28 4.38 1.09
CA LYS A 426 4.69 3.79 -0.13
C LYS A 426 4.86 4.69 -1.36
N ILE A 427 5.25 4.08 -2.47
CA ILE A 427 5.41 4.71 -3.78
C ILE A 427 4.60 3.88 -4.78
N SER A 428 3.54 4.44 -5.38
CA SER A 428 2.67 3.67 -6.27
C SER A 428 2.10 4.40 -7.50
N ASN A 429 1.72 3.61 -8.51
CA ASN A 429 0.99 4.07 -9.70
C ASN A 429 1.72 5.17 -10.49
N MET A 430 3.05 5.08 -10.62
CA MET A 430 3.86 6.14 -11.25
C MET A 430 4.26 5.84 -12.70
N ARG A 431 4.40 6.92 -13.48
CA ARG A 431 5.00 6.88 -14.82
C ARG A 431 6.24 7.75 -14.86
N ILE A 432 7.37 7.23 -15.33
CA ILE A 432 8.67 7.90 -15.39
C ILE A 432 9.19 7.86 -16.83
N VAL A 433 9.41 9.01 -17.47
CA VAL A 433 9.77 9.11 -18.90
C VAL A 433 10.66 10.33 -19.21
N GLY A 434 11.25 10.38 -20.41
CA GLY A 434 11.89 11.59 -20.96
C GLY A 434 13.42 11.52 -20.99
N LEU A 435 14.11 12.47 -20.38
CA LEU A 435 15.58 12.49 -20.27
C LEU A 435 16.05 12.63 -18.80
N VAL A 436 16.50 11.53 -18.22
CA VAL A 436 16.94 11.29 -16.83
C VAL A 436 18.11 10.25 -16.87
N SER A 437 18.80 10.00 -15.76
CA SER A 437 19.85 8.96 -15.63
C SER A 437 19.49 7.85 -14.62
N TYR A 438 18.65 8.16 -13.63
CA TYR A 438 18.06 7.23 -12.64
C TYR A 438 16.56 7.48 -12.48
N GLY A 439 15.73 6.47 -12.73
CA GLY A 439 14.27 6.55 -12.56
C GLY A 439 13.88 6.74 -11.09
N MET A 440 14.36 5.85 -10.22
CA MET A 440 14.30 6.01 -8.77
C MET A 440 15.58 5.47 -8.11
N MET A 441 16.25 6.33 -7.33
CA MET A 441 17.44 6.03 -6.55
C MET A 441 17.06 5.84 -5.07
N ILE A 442 17.30 4.66 -4.51
CA ILE A 442 16.99 4.34 -3.11
C ILE A 442 18.29 3.97 -2.42
N HIS A 443 18.80 4.85 -1.56
CA HIS A 443 20.20 4.88 -1.20
C HIS A 443 20.42 5.14 0.30
N TRP A 444 21.45 4.50 0.84
CA TRP A 444 21.98 4.81 2.17
C TRP A 444 22.39 6.30 2.28
N GLY A 445 22.43 6.82 3.50
CA GLY A 445 22.94 8.16 3.82
C GLY A 445 23.80 8.13 5.08
N GLY A 446 24.64 9.13 5.31
CA GLY A 446 25.64 9.08 6.38
C GLY A 446 26.19 10.43 6.85
N ASN A 447 27.00 10.37 7.90
CA ASN A 447 27.50 11.53 8.64
C ASN A 447 28.79 12.15 8.04
N PHE A 448 28.77 12.46 6.74
CA PHE A 448 29.92 12.94 5.98
C PHE A 448 29.85 14.44 5.63
N ASP A 449 30.98 14.99 5.18
CA ASP A 449 31.08 16.34 4.62
C ASP A 449 30.24 16.47 3.33
N PRO A 450 29.20 17.33 3.28
CA PRO A 450 28.39 17.54 2.08
C PRO A 450 29.16 18.10 0.88
N ALA A 451 30.34 18.70 1.08
CA ALA A 451 31.21 19.16 0.00
C ALA A 451 32.01 18.02 -0.65
N LEU A 452 32.12 16.85 0.01
CA LEU A 452 32.80 15.64 -0.49
C LEU A 452 31.83 14.42 -0.49
N PRO A 453 30.68 14.51 -1.18
CA PRO A 453 29.59 13.52 -1.06
C PRO A 453 29.89 12.17 -1.72
N ASP A 454 30.89 12.10 -2.60
CA ASP A 454 31.34 10.88 -3.26
C ASP A 454 32.63 10.31 -2.62
N THR A 455 33.32 11.04 -1.71
CA THR A 455 34.71 10.71 -1.28
C THR A 455 35.09 10.94 0.19
N GLY A 456 34.26 11.60 1.00
CA GLY A 456 34.59 11.88 2.41
C GLY A 456 34.65 10.62 3.30
N ALA A 457 35.09 10.77 4.54
CA ALA A 457 34.93 9.71 5.55
C ALA A 457 33.45 9.53 5.94
N VAL A 458 33.07 8.33 6.39
CA VAL A 458 31.77 8.01 7.02
C VAL A 458 32.06 7.21 8.29
N THR A 459 31.41 7.54 9.40
CA THR A 459 31.49 6.75 10.65
C THR A 459 30.14 6.24 11.14
N GLN A 460 29.04 6.71 10.53
CA GLN A 460 27.67 6.25 10.76
C GLN A 460 26.86 6.34 9.45
N SER A 461 26.10 5.28 9.13
CA SER A 461 25.15 5.25 8.00
C SER A 461 23.75 4.79 8.41
N TRP A 462 22.75 5.23 7.65
CA TRP A 462 21.34 4.88 7.81
C TRP A 462 20.75 4.50 6.45
N HIS A 463 19.83 3.54 6.45
CA HIS A 463 19.38 2.87 5.23
C HIS A 463 17.86 2.93 5.04
N PRO A 464 17.37 3.16 3.80
CA PRO A 464 15.95 3.10 3.49
C PRO A 464 15.39 1.70 3.67
N ARG A 465 14.23 1.57 4.34
CA ARG A 465 13.67 0.26 4.67
C ARG A 465 12.14 0.20 4.76
N ARG A 466 11.57 -1.01 4.71
CA ARG A 466 10.10 -1.23 4.82
C ARG A 466 9.34 -0.35 3.82
N LEU A 467 9.79 -0.38 2.57
CA LEU A 467 9.22 0.40 1.47
C LEU A 467 8.39 -0.51 0.56
N THR A 468 7.23 -0.02 0.13
CA THR A 468 6.41 -0.66 -0.91
C THR A 468 6.42 0.18 -2.18
N ILE A 469 6.85 -0.42 -3.29
CA ILE A 469 7.01 0.20 -4.61
C ILE A 469 6.17 -0.61 -5.59
N ASP A 470 5.11 -0.02 -6.14
CA ASP A 470 4.04 -0.78 -6.77
C ASP A 470 3.47 -0.11 -8.04
N ASN A 471 3.29 -0.88 -9.11
CA ASN A 471 2.70 -0.40 -10.38
C ASN A 471 3.45 0.83 -10.94
N ILE A 472 4.73 0.64 -11.27
CA ILE A 472 5.62 1.70 -11.78
C ILE A 472 6.00 1.38 -13.23
N PHE A 473 5.85 2.35 -14.12
CA PHE A 473 6.31 2.25 -15.51
C PHE A 473 7.44 3.25 -15.77
N CYS A 474 8.60 2.78 -16.21
CA CYS A 474 9.76 3.60 -16.58
C CYS A 474 10.16 3.32 -18.04
N ASP A 475 10.36 4.34 -18.87
CA ASP A 475 10.69 4.15 -20.29
C ASP A 475 11.51 5.31 -20.85
N THR A 476 12.40 5.01 -21.81
CA THR A 476 13.41 5.86 -22.46
C THR A 476 14.35 6.61 -21.51
N PHE A 477 15.67 6.40 -21.61
CA PHE A 477 16.67 7.42 -21.21
C PHE A 477 17.93 7.43 -22.11
N GLN A 478 18.64 8.57 -22.12
CA GLN A 478 19.85 8.83 -22.91
C GLN A 478 21.01 7.87 -22.54
N PRO A 479 22.01 7.67 -23.42
CA PRO A 479 23.21 6.87 -23.15
C PRO A 479 24.20 7.59 -22.21
N ASP A 480 23.70 8.34 -21.24
CA ASP A 480 24.46 8.82 -20.10
C ASP A 480 24.90 7.61 -19.26
N ASN A 481 26.08 7.65 -18.63
CA ASN A 481 26.66 6.51 -17.91
C ASN A 481 25.88 6.00 -16.66
N GLY A 482 24.67 6.51 -16.38
CA GLY A 482 23.84 6.17 -15.23
C GLY A 482 23.39 4.70 -15.18
N LEU A 483 23.14 4.20 -13.98
CA LEU A 483 22.91 2.78 -13.69
C LEU A 483 21.43 2.43 -13.38
N GLY A 484 20.43 3.13 -13.93
CA GLY A 484 19.18 2.42 -14.24
C GLY A 484 17.79 3.01 -14.03
N GLY A 485 16.81 2.11 -14.05
CA GLY A 485 15.42 2.38 -13.70
C GLY A 485 15.23 2.45 -12.20
N ILE A 486 15.30 1.31 -11.50
CA ILE A 486 15.20 1.22 -10.04
C ILE A 486 16.54 0.76 -9.45
N TYR A 487 17.14 1.58 -8.60
CA TYR A 487 18.43 1.30 -7.96
C TYR A 487 18.27 1.21 -6.43
N LEU A 488 18.63 0.07 -5.84
CA LEU A 488 18.73 -0.13 -4.40
C LEU A 488 20.20 -0.12 -3.98
N SER A 489 20.57 0.72 -3.02
CA SER A 489 21.92 0.86 -2.46
C SER A 489 21.85 0.85 -0.93
N GLY A 490 22.18 -0.29 -0.32
CA GLY A 490 22.15 -0.49 1.15
C GLY A 490 20.76 -0.75 1.75
N ALA A 491 19.70 -0.55 0.97
CA ALA A 491 18.31 -0.71 1.40
C ALA A 491 17.96 -2.15 1.86
N HIS A 492 16.91 -2.30 2.68
CA HIS A 492 16.43 -3.60 3.17
C HIS A 492 14.93 -3.62 3.47
N ASP A 493 14.31 -4.80 3.60
CA ASP A 493 12.86 -4.93 3.75
C ASP A 493 12.07 -4.19 2.63
N ILE A 494 12.48 -4.39 1.38
CA ILE A 494 11.95 -3.66 0.21
C ILE A 494 11.07 -4.59 -0.63
N SER A 495 9.83 -4.17 -0.90
CA SER A 495 8.92 -4.86 -1.82
C SER A 495 8.71 -4.03 -3.09
N ILE A 496 9.06 -4.59 -4.24
CA ILE A 496 8.90 -4.00 -5.57
C ILE A 496 7.98 -4.92 -6.39
N SER A 497 6.82 -4.44 -6.82
CA SER A 497 5.88 -5.28 -7.58
C SER A 497 5.24 -4.55 -8.76
N ARG A 498 4.95 -5.32 -9.82
CA ARG A 498 4.30 -4.81 -11.05
C ARG A 498 5.06 -3.64 -11.69
N VAL A 499 6.39 -3.73 -11.71
CA VAL A 499 7.26 -2.68 -12.25
C VAL A 499 7.79 -3.07 -13.63
N ALA A 500 7.56 -2.21 -14.62
CA ALA A 500 8.07 -2.35 -15.99
C ALA A 500 9.08 -1.24 -16.29
N VAL A 501 10.26 -1.62 -16.78
CA VAL A 501 11.37 -0.69 -17.07
C VAL A 501 11.96 -0.99 -18.45
N HIS A 502 11.96 0.01 -19.33
CA HIS A 502 12.37 -0.11 -20.72
C HIS A 502 13.49 0.88 -21.08
N ASN A 503 14.26 0.56 -22.13
CA ASN A 503 15.10 1.52 -22.87
C ASN A 503 16.09 2.31 -21.98
N CYS A 504 16.82 1.60 -21.09
CA CYS A 504 17.79 2.16 -20.16
C CYS A 504 18.98 1.22 -19.93
N ARG A 505 20.07 1.70 -19.30
CA ARG A 505 21.30 0.90 -19.13
C ARG A 505 21.13 -0.38 -18.31
N VAL A 506 20.52 -0.27 -17.12
CA VAL A 506 20.28 -1.40 -16.18
C VAL A 506 18.89 -1.23 -15.57
N PRO A 507 17.87 -2.02 -15.94
CA PRO A 507 16.51 -1.82 -15.44
C PRO A 507 16.37 -1.92 -13.92
N PHE A 508 17.03 -2.89 -13.28
CA PHE A 508 16.99 -3.11 -11.83
C PHE A 508 18.40 -3.34 -11.25
N THR A 509 18.76 -2.65 -10.17
CA THR A 509 20.02 -2.90 -9.45
C THR A 509 19.78 -3.12 -7.96
N VAL A 510 20.44 -4.14 -7.39
CA VAL A 510 20.65 -4.31 -5.95
C VAL A 510 22.15 -4.23 -5.66
N ALA A 511 22.55 -3.22 -4.90
CA ALA A 511 23.89 -3.02 -4.39
C ALA A 511 23.81 -2.78 -2.87
N ALA A 512 24.89 -3.08 -2.14
CA ALA A 512 24.92 -2.83 -0.70
C ALA A 512 25.30 -1.39 -0.32
N GLY A 513 25.65 -0.58 -1.32
CA GLY A 513 26.27 0.72 -1.08
C GLY A 513 27.73 0.60 -0.68
N ASP A 514 28.41 1.73 -0.77
CA ASP A 514 29.84 1.94 -0.63
C ASP A 514 30.33 1.36 0.72
N VAL A 515 29.59 1.67 1.79
CA VAL A 515 29.92 1.35 3.19
C VAL A 515 29.22 0.09 3.75
N GLY A 516 28.34 -0.57 2.98
CA GLY A 516 27.52 -1.70 3.46
C GLY A 516 26.86 -1.45 4.83
N ALA A 517 26.83 -2.48 5.69
CA ALA A 517 26.53 -2.30 7.11
C ALA A 517 27.75 -1.99 8.02
N LEU A 518 28.95 -1.76 7.48
CA LEU A 518 30.18 -1.55 8.28
C LEU A 518 30.02 -0.48 9.36
N VAL A 519 29.19 0.54 9.07
CA VAL A 519 28.85 1.64 9.97
C VAL A 519 27.33 1.85 10.12
N ALA A 520 26.50 0.86 9.77
CA ALA A 520 25.03 0.99 9.83
C ALA A 520 24.51 1.15 11.26
N GLN A 521 23.55 2.06 11.44
CA GLN A 521 23.00 2.44 12.73
C GLN A 521 21.57 1.92 12.96
N GLY A 522 21.22 1.67 14.22
CA GLY A 522 19.86 1.33 14.64
C GLY A 522 19.33 0.04 14.01
N GLU A 523 18.07 0.07 13.55
CA GLU A 523 17.38 -1.06 12.91
C GLU A 523 18.10 -1.62 11.66
N SER A 524 19.00 -0.85 11.04
CA SER A 524 19.74 -1.27 9.84
C SER A 524 21.03 -2.04 10.14
N ALA A 525 21.47 -2.08 11.40
CA ALA A 525 22.67 -2.81 11.80
C ALA A 525 22.46 -4.33 11.61
N ASN A 526 23.27 -4.96 10.74
CA ASN A 526 23.13 -6.36 10.30
C ASN A 526 21.82 -6.64 9.52
N ALA A 527 21.21 -5.63 8.90
CA ALA A 527 20.00 -5.79 8.09
C ALA A 527 20.15 -5.36 6.62
N VAL A 528 21.28 -4.76 6.23
CA VAL A 528 21.51 -4.24 4.87
C VAL A 528 21.35 -5.35 3.83
N CYS A 529 20.65 -5.05 2.72
CA CYS A 529 20.37 -6.00 1.64
C CYS A 529 19.65 -7.30 2.04
N LYS A 530 18.97 -7.33 3.20
CA LYS A 530 18.08 -8.43 3.61
C LYS A 530 16.64 -8.16 3.19
N ASN A 531 15.89 -9.24 2.96
CA ASN A 531 14.44 -9.20 2.71
C ASN A 531 14.04 -8.25 1.55
N ILE A 532 14.75 -8.33 0.43
CA ILE A 532 14.39 -7.62 -0.81
C ILE A 532 13.57 -8.56 -1.69
N ARG A 533 12.44 -8.08 -2.21
CA ARG A 533 11.50 -8.89 -3.01
C ARG A 533 11.04 -8.14 -4.27
N PHE A 534 11.17 -8.80 -5.41
CA PHE A 534 10.66 -8.36 -6.71
C PHE A 534 9.55 -9.31 -7.19
N GLU A 535 8.39 -8.77 -7.57
CA GLU A 535 7.25 -9.58 -8.05
C GLU A 535 6.66 -9.07 -9.37
N ASN A 536 6.50 -9.97 -10.34
CA ASN A 536 5.84 -9.70 -11.62
C ASN A 536 6.40 -8.45 -12.31
N ILE A 537 7.74 -8.40 -12.40
CA ILE A 537 8.51 -7.29 -12.98
C ILE A 537 8.86 -7.56 -14.45
N THR A 538 9.15 -6.50 -15.21
CA THR A 538 9.49 -6.58 -16.63
C THR A 538 10.65 -5.65 -16.99
N ALA A 539 11.60 -6.17 -17.76
CA ALA A 539 12.73 -5.42 -18.32
C ALA A 539 12.73 -5.54 -19.86
N LYS A 540 12.85 -4.44 -20.59
CA LYS A 540 12.90 -4.46 -22.07
C LYS A 540 14.00 -3.58 -22.65
N ASN A 541 14.67 -4.07 -23.68
CA ASN A 541 15.66 -3.33 -24.48
C ASN A 541 16.64 -2.49 -23.63
N TYR A 542 17.52 -3.17 -22.91
CA TYR A 542 18.53 -2.58 -22.02
C TYR A 542 19.94 -2.84 -22.54
N ASP A 543 20.95 -2.11 -22.06
CA ASP A 543 22.35 -2.23 -22.51
C ASP A 543 23.17 -3.26 -21.71
N THR A 544 23.38 -3.05 -20.40
CA THR A 544 24.40 -3.78 -19.63
C THR A 544 23.87 -5.08 -19.03
N ALA A 545 22.74 -5.03 -18.31
CA ALA A 545 22.06 -6.21 -17.78
C ALA A 545 20.60 -5.89 -17.40
N ALA A 546 19.68 -6.86 -17.46
CA ALA A 546 18.27 -6.63 -17.07
C ALA A 546 18.12 -6.46 -15.55
N MET A 547 18.88 -7.24 -14.76
CA MET A 547 19.05 -7.04 -13.33
C MET A 547 20.51 -7.31 -12.91
N ILE A 548 21.07 -6.44 -12.05
CA ILE A 548 22.36 -6.64 -11.39
C ILE A 548 22.16 -6.82 -9.88
N ILE A 549 22.87 -7.78 -9.28
CA ILE A 549 23.00 -7.95 -7.82
C ILE A 549 24.51 -8.07 -7.48
N GLY A 550 25.14 -7.05 -6.85
CA GLY A 550 26.62 -6.91 -6.70
C GLY A 550 27.12 -5.88 -5.64
N GLY A 551 28.37 -5.30 -5.56
CA GLY A 551 29.76 -5.46 -6.14
C GLY A 551 30.90 -5.15 -5.07
N VAL A 552 32.24 -5.38 -5.07
CA VAL A 552 33.30 -4.80 -4.10
C VAL A 552 33.06 -3.59 -3.13
N SER A 553 32.35 -3.68 -2.01
CA SER A 553 32.35 -2.66 -0.93
C SER A 553 33.74 -2.40 -0.36
N GLY A 554 33.93 -1.20 0.19
CA GLY A 554 35.16 -0.88 0.89
C GLY A 554 35.27 0.61 1.17
N ASP A 555 36.49 1.07 1.39
CA ASP A 555 36.76 2.47 1.68
C ASP A 555 36.34 3.36 0.51
N ARG A 556 35.60 4.44 0.83
CA ARG A 556 34.91 5.38 -0.06
C ARG A 556 35.81 6.20 -1.03
N ALA A 557 37.07 5.80 -1.17
CA ALA A 557 38.01 6.33 -2.15
C ALA A 557 38.26 5.37 -3.35
N GLY A 558 37.68 4.16 -3.32
CA GLY A 558 37.77 3.16 -4.40
C GLY A 558 36.49 3.04 -5.24
N SER A 559 36.56 2.23 -6.31
CA SER A 559 35.36 1.73 -7.00
C SER A 559 34.83 0.45 -6.35
N LEU A 560 33.53 0.13 -6.53
CA LEU A 560 32.77 -1.11 -6.18
C LEU A 560 31.84 -1.00 -4.88
N TRP A 561 30.84 -1.90 -4.56
CA TRP A 561 29.62 -1.68 -3.66
C TRP A 561 28.87 -2.91 -2.88
N TYR A 562 29.43 -3.69 -1.91
CA TYR A 562 28.96 -5.07 -1.45
C TYR A 562 28.50 -5.19 0.02
N ALA A 563 27.79 -6.30 0.28
CA ALA A 563 27.62 -6.86 1.61
C ALA A 563 28.48 -8.15 1.75
N VAL A 564 29.79 -8.00 1.97
CA VAL A 564 30.64 -9.16 2.28
C VAL A 564 30.37 -9.57 3.74
N ASN A 565 29.60 -10.65 3.94
CA ASN A 565 29.28 -11.33 5.22
C ASN A 565 28.02 -10.91 5.99
N GLU A 566 26.99 -10.35 5.33
CA GLU A 566 25.65 -10.28 5.90
C GLU A 566 24.74 -11.36 5.32
N ASP A 567 23.71 -11.80 6.04
CA ASP A 567 22.68 -12.75 5.59
C ASP A 567 21.70 -12.12 4.57
N VAL A 568 22.27 -11.46 3.55
CA VAL A 568 21.54 -10.83 2.45
C VAL A 568 20.62 -11.82 1.75
N SER A 569 19.53 -11.30 1.20
CA SER A 569 18.45 -12.11 0.64
C SER A 569 17.63 -11.34 -0.38
N VAL A 570 17.59 -11.85 -1.61
CA VAL A 570 16.80 -11.30 -2.71
C VAL A 570 15.93 -12.40 -3.33
N VAL A 571 14.61 -12.18 -3.36
CA VAL A 571 13.64 -13.04 -4.03
C VAL A 571 13.12 -12.34 -5.27
N VAL A 572 13.09 -13.02 -6.41
CA VAL A 572 12.53 -12.52 -7.67
C VAL A 572 11.52 -13.54 -8.19
N ASP A 573 10.23 -13.19 -8.25
CA ASP A 573 9.18 -14.12 -8.70
C ASP A 573 8.33 -13.52 -9.84
N GLY A 574 8.44 -14.12 -11.02
CA GLY A 574 7.85 -13.60 -12.25
C GLY A 574 8.66 -12.44 -12.81
N PHE A 575 9.76 -12.73 -13.51
CA PHE A 575 10.56 -11.72 -14.19
C PHE A 575 10.58 -11.99 -15.69
N THR A 576 9.96 -11.10 -16.47
CA THR A 576 10.02 -11.14 -17.93
C THR A 576 11.12 -10.20 -18.43
N VAL A 577 12.02 -10.74 -19.25
CA VAL A 577 13.12 -10.02 -19.87
C VAL A 577 12.98 -10.12 -21.39
N GLU A 578 12.79 -8.99 -22.07
CA GLU A 578 12.73 -8.93 -23.54
C GLU A 578 13.95 -8.19 -24.09
N ARG A 579 14.92 -8.95 -24.60
CA ARG A 579 16.15 -8.42 -25.20
C ARG A 579 15.83 -7.71 -26.52
N GLY A 580 16.36 -6.51 -26.68
CA GLY A 580 16.16 -5.65 -27.86
C GLY A 580 17.47 -5.20 -28.51
N PRO A 581 17.45 -4.20 -29.41
CA PRO A 581 18.64 -3.74 -30.14
C PRO A 581 19.81 -3.28 -29.25
N LEU A 582 19.53 -2.77 -28.05
CA LEU A 582 20.55 -2.36 -27.07
C LEU A 582 21.16 -3.57 -26.33
N SER A 583 20.45 -4.70 -26.27
CA SER A 583 20.79 -5.86 -25.42
C SER A 583 21.79 -6.82 -26.04
N THR A 584 22.51 -6.40 -27.10
CA THR A 584 23.47 -7.20 -27.85
C THR A 584 24.74 -7.56 -27.06
N GLY A 585 25.10 -6.76 -26.05
CA GLY A 585 26.05 -7.15 -25.00
C GLY A 585 25.37 -7.64 -23.71
N GLY A 586 24.11 -7.28 -23.49
CA GLY A 586 23.48 -7.26 -22.18
C GLY A 586 23.00 -8.61 -21.64
N ARG A 587 23.39 -8.95 -20.40
CA ARG A 587 22.95 -10.15 -19.66
C ARG A 587 21.48 -10.02 -19.22
N ALA A 588 20.77 -11.11 -18.94
CA ALA A 588 19.46 -11.00 -18.28
C ALA A 588 19.63 -10.81 -16.76
N LEU A 589 20.41 -11.69 -16.14
CA LEU A 589 20.75 -11.66 -14.72
C LEU A 589 22.27 -11.64 -14.56
N ASP A 590 22.79 -10.70 -13.78
CA ASP A 590 24.20 -10.59 -13.44
C ASP A 590 24.36 -10.58 -11.90
N PHE A 591 24.69 -11.74 -11.34
CA PHE A 591 24.81 -11.96 -9.90
C PHE A 591 26.28 -12.14 -9.52
N ARG A 592 26.78 -11.31 -8.60
CA ARG A 592 28.19 -11.34 -8.17
C ARG A 592 28.31 -11.29 -6.66
N MET A 593 29.07 -12.23 -6.09
CA MET A 593 29.50 -12.33 -4.67
C MET A 593 28.44 -12.12 -3.59
N PHE A 594 27.18 -12.27 -3.98
CA PHE A 594 26.00 -12.12 -3.15
C PHE A 594 25.50 -13.51 -2.71
N GLN A 595 24.66 -13.56 -1.67
CA GLN A 595 24.08 -14.83 -1.20
C GLN A 595 22.56 -14.82 -1.06
N SER A 596 21.97 -16.03 -0.99
CA SER A 596 20.53 -16.26 -0.84
C SER A 596 19.67 -15.55 -1.91
N ILE A 597 19.99 -15.81 -3.18
CA ILE A 597 19.19 -15.34 -4.32
C ILE A 597 18.23 -16.45 -4.75
N ASP A 598 16.95 -16.15 -4.91
CA ASP A 598 15.91 -17.12 -5.30
C ASP A 598 15.03 -16.56 -6.42
N VAL A 599 15.30 -16.98 -7.66
CA VAL A 599 14.61 -16.56 -8.88
C VAL A 599 13.64 -17.63 -9.37
N LYS A 600 12.37 -17.24 -9.52
CA LYS A 600 11.26 -18.09 -9.95
C LYS A 600 10.49 -17.46 -11.09
N ARG A 601 9.93 -18.30 -11.96
CA ARG A 601 9.16 -17.89 -13.15
C ARG A 601 9.93 -16.85 -13.99
N LEU A 602 11.24 -17.07 -14.17
CA LEU A 602 12.05 -16.32 -15.12
C LEU A 602 11.56 -16.60 -16.54
N ASN A 603 11.52 -15.57 -17.38
CA ASN A 603 11.25 -15.69 -18.81
C ASN A 603 12.20 -14.77 -19.58
N VAL A 604 13.28 -15.34 -20.14
CA VAL A 604 14.22 -14.61 -21.01
C VAL A 604 13.85 -14.84 -22.47
N ALA A 605 13.31 -13.78 -23.09
CA ALA A 605 12.83 -13.74 -24.46
C ALA A 605 13.43 -12.52 -25.21
N HIS A 606 12.97 -12.31 -26.43
CA HIS A 606 13.50 -11.31 -27.35
C HIS A 606 12.36 -10.53 -28.04
N GLN A 607 12.62 -9.28 -28.43
CA GLN A 607 11.63 -8.41 -29.08
C GLN A 607 11.37 -8.76 -30.57
N SER A 608 12.24 -9.57 -31.17
CA SER A 608 12.10 -10.17 -32.50
C SER A 608 13.05 -11.37 -32.60
N ASP A 609 12.93 -12.20 -33.64
CA ASP A 609 13.80 -13.37 -33.82
C ASP A 609 15.22 -13.02 -34.35
N MET A 610 15.52 -11.73 -34.56
CA MET A 610 16.75 -11.25 -35.23
C MET A 610 18.01 -11.20 -34.33
N TYR A 611 18.02 -11.93 -33.21
CA TYR A 611 19.06 -11.83 -32.17
C TYR A 611 19.78 -13.16 -31.90
N SER A 612 19.94 -13.98 -32.94
CA SER A 612 20.72 -15.23 -32.91
C SER A 612 22.14 -15.04 -32.37
N ASP A 613 22.73 -13.86 -32.53
CA ASP A 613 24.18 -13.66 -32.38
C ASP A 613 24.57 -13.11 -30.99
N ILE A 614 23.65 -13.09 -30.02
CA ILE A 614 23.95 -12.57 -28.66
C ILE A 614 24.60 -13.66 -27.79
N LEU A 615 25.93 -13.64 -27.76
CA LEU A 615 26.76 -14.67 -27.13
C LEU A 615 27.14 -14.38 -25.66
N THR A 616 26.51 -13.40 -25.01
CA THR A 616 26.64 -13.20 -23.56
C THR A 616 25.58 -14.02 -22.80
N PRO A 617 25.97 -14.67 -21.68
CA PRO A 617 25.07 -15.56 -20.95
C PRO A 617 23.85 -14.79 -20.44
N ALA A 618 22.65 -15.38 -20.58
CA ALA A 618 21.45 -14.80 -19.99
C ALA A 618 21.58 -14.71 -18.47
N VAL A 619 22.02 -15.78 -17.81
CA VAL A 619 22.21 -15.84 -16.36
C VAL A 619 23.69 -16.03 -16.06
N PHE A 620 24.29 -15.02 -15.44
CA PHE A 620 25.69 -15.04 -15.02
C PHE A 620 25.79 -15.00 -13.50
N ILE A 621 26.54 -15.95 -12.94
CA ILE A 621 26.74 -16.12 -11.50
C ILE A 621 28.26 -16.12 -11.25
N GLN A 622 28.76 -15.18 -10.45
CA GLN A 622 30.19 -15.01 -10.17
C GLN A 622 30.45 -14.99 -8.66
N ALA A 623 30.98 -16.09 -8.15
CA ALA A 623 31.33 -16.27 -6.73
C ALA A 623 30.15 -16.07 -5.74
N CYS A 624 28.92 -16.39 -6.14
CA CYS A 624 27.74 -16.35 -5.24
C CYS A 624 27.58 -17.62 -4.39
N ASN A 625 26.82 -17.54 -3.30
CA ASN A 625 26.42 -18.67 -2.45
C ASN A 625 24.89 -18.81 -2.39
N ALA A 626 24.37 -20.04 -2.37
CA ALA A 626 22.94 -20.32 -2.18
C ALA A 626 22.02 -19.60 -3.20
N VAL A 627 22.31 -19.76 -4.49
CA VAL A 627 21.51 -19.20 -5.59
C VAL A 627 20.59 -20.27 -6.16
N ARG A 628 19.33 -19.92 -6.42
CA ARG A 628 18.37 -20.74 -7.19
C ARG A 628 17.82 -19.94 -8.36
N VAL A 629 17.77 -20.55 -9.55
CA VAL A 629 17.16 -19.96 -10.75
C VAL A 629 16.24 -20.98 -11.40
N SER A 630 15.00 -20.58 -11.68
CA SER A 630 14.00 -21.44 -12.33
C SER A 630 13.08 -20.67 -13.27
N GLY A 631 12.74 -21.29 -14.41
CA GLY A 631 11.97 -20.68 -15.48
C GLY A 631 12.44 -21.08 -16.88
N TYR A 632 12.43 -20.13 -17.80
CA TYR A 632 12.63 -20.34 -19.24
C TYR A 632 13.69 -19.39 -19.81
N THR A 633 14.56 -19.89 -20.70
CA THR A 633 15.49 -19.07 -21.48
C THR A 633 15.48 -19.44 -22.96
N ASN A 634 15.49 -18.44 -23.84
CA ASN A 634 15.57 -18.63 -25.29
C ASN A 634 16.72 -17.78 -25.85
N VAL A 635 17.94 -18.33 -25.82
CA VAL A 635 19.21 -17.60 -26.04
C VAL A 635 20.33 -18.54 -26.51
N PRO A 636 21.37 -18.05 -27.20
CA PRO A 636 22.54 -18.88 -27.56
C PRO A 636 23.34 -19.38 -26.34
N PHE A 637 23.47 -18.54 -25.31
CA PHE A 637 24.18 -18.89 -24.07
C PHE A 637 23.25 -18.65 -22.88
N ALA A 638 22.79 -19.72 -22.22
CA ALA A 638 21.79 -19.59 -21.14
C ALA A 638 22.44 -19.30 -19.78
N HIS A 639 23.33 -20.16 -19.28
CA HIS A 639 23.87 -20.06 -17.92
C HIS A 639 25.40 -20.10 -17.85
N GLU A 640 26.00 -19.24 -17.04
CA GLU A 640 27.40 -19.34 -16.61
C GLU A 640 27.55 -19.24 -15.09
N VAL A 641 28.26 -20.20 -14.49
CA VAL A 641 28.74 -20.14 -13.11
C VAL A 641 30.25 -19.99 -13.10
N ALA A 642 30.70 -18.74 -13.03
CA ALA A 642 32.09 -18.33 -12.83
C ALA A 642 32.46 -18.39 -11.34
N GLY A 643 32.45 -19.61 -10.78
CA GLY A 643 32.56 -19.87 -9.34
C GLY A 643 31.24 -19.63 -8.58
N GLY A 644 31.04 -20.41 -7.52
CA GLY A 644 29.87 -20.33 -6.65
C GLY A 644 29.67 -21.60 -5.84
N THR A 645 28.87 -21.50 -4.77
CA THR A 645 28.54 -22.62 -3.88
C THR A 645 27.04 -22.78 -3.68
N ASN A 646 26.57 -24.03 -3.63
CA ASN A 646 25.16 -24.36 -3.34
C ASN A 646 24.17 -23.76 -4.36
N ILE A 647 24.45 -23.96 -5.66
CA ILE A 647 23.74 -23.35 -6.79
C ILE A 647 22.72 -24.34 -7.37
N VAL A 648 21.50 -23.89 -7.70
CA VAL A 648 20.48 -24.68 -8.40
C VAL A 648 20.02 -23.96 -9.67
N ILE A 649 20.07 -24.65 -10.81
CA ILE A 649 19.57 -24.17 -12.11
C ILE A 649 18.52 -25.17 -12.58
N ASP A 650 17.25 -24.76 -12.60
CA ASP A 650 16.10 -25.61 -12.94
C ASP A 650 15.26 -24.92 -14.04
N THR A 651 15.80 -24.96 -15.26
CA THR A 651 15.35 -24.14 -16.39
C THR A 651 15.07 -24.95 -17.65
N GLU A 652 14.08 -24.51 -18.42
CA GLU A 652 13.90 -24.92 -19.80
C GLU A 652 14.65 -23.95 -20.73
N ASP A 653 15.74 -24.43 -21.33
CA ASP A 653 16.64 -23.63 -22.14
C ASP A 653 16.55 -24.03 -23.61
N TYR A 654 16.44 -23.05 -24.49
CA TYR A 654 16.34 -23.25 -25.95
C TYR A 654 17.39 -22.37 -26.65
N CYS A 655 18.19 -22.97 -27.54
CA CYS A 655 19.12 -22.22 -28.36
C CYS A 655 18.39 -21.60 -29.57
N LEU A 656 18.54 -20.28 -29.74
CA LEU A 656 18.05 -19.55 -30.92
C LEU A 656 18.81 -19.91 -32.21
N ARG A 657 20.05 -20.40 -32.10
CA ARG A 657 20.89 -20.77 -33.25
C ARG A 657 20.67 -22.23 -33.64
N SER A 658 20.74 -22.49 -34.95
CA SER A 658 20.61 -23.83 -35.57
C SER A 658 21.89 -24.32 -36.25
N ASP A 659 22.99 -23.56 -36.13
CA ASP A 659 24.30 -23.84 -36.73
C ASP A 659 25.32 -24.44 -35.75
N TYR A 660 24.95 -24.59 -34.47
CA TYR A 660 25.74 -25.27 -33.43
C TYR A 660 27.15 -24.69 -33.22
N ASP A 661 27.26 -23.36 -33.24
CA ASP A 661 28.47 -22.61 -32.91
C ASP A 661 29.03 -22.98 -31.52
N ALA A 662 30.36 -22.97 -31.35
CA ALA A 662 31.05 -23.29 -30.09
C ALA A 662 30.64 -22.40 -28.89
N SER A 663 30.05 -21.24 -29.15
CA SER A 663 29.45 -20.34 -28.15
C SER A 663 28.04 -20.74 -27.68
N CYS A 664 27.37 -21.66 -28.37
CA CYS A 664 26.02 -22.11 -28.04
C CYS A 664 26.04 -23.09 -26.86
N ILE A 665 25.81 -22.58 -25.64
CA ILE A 665 26.00 -23.33 -24.38
C ILE A 665 24.76 -23.21 -23.47
N GLY A 666 24.22 -24.33 -22.99
CA GLY A 666 23.12 -24.35 -22.02
C GLY A 666 23.58 -23.95 -20.62
N THR A 667 24.60 -24.64 -20.07
CA THR A 667 25.21 -24.26 -18.78
C THR A 667 26.73 -24.44 -18.80
N ARG A 668 27.49 -23.36 -18.60
CA ARG A 668 28.95 -23.39 -18.38
C ARG A 668 29.26 -23.34 -16.89
N LEU A 669 30.10 -24.26 -16.41
CA LEU A 669 30.72 -24.19 -15.08
C LEU A 669 32.23 -23.99 -15.26
N THR A 670 32.81 -22.98 -14.61
CA THR A 670 34.23 -22.60 -14.78
C THR A 670 34.99 -22.74 -13.47
N GLY A 671 35.66 -23.88 -13.27
CA GLY A 671 36.59 -24.09 -12.16
C GLY A 671 37.95 -23.44 -12.44
N GLN A 672 38.59 -22.84 -11.43
CA GLN A 672 39.84 -22.09 -11.59
C GLN A 672 40.74 -22.24 -10.36
N SER A 673 42.06 -22.37 -10.57
CA SER A 673 43.07 -22.27 -9.51
C SER A 673 44.24 -21.38 -9.93
N GLY A 674 45.01 -20.88 -8.97
CA GLY A 674 46.18 -20.04 -9.21
C GLY A 674 47.26 -20.23 -8.15
N ALA A 675 48.49 -19.87 -8.52
CA ALA A 675 49.65 -19.87 -7.63
C ALA A 675 49.92 -18.42 -7.19
N HIS A 676 49.92 -18.20 -5.87
CA HIS A 676 50.04 -16.90 -5.23
C HIS A 676 51.12 -16.97 -4.14
N THR A 677 51.43 -15.86 -3.47
CA THR A 677 52.30 -15.88 -2.28
C THR A 677 51.63 -15.27 -1.06
N LEU A 678 52.04 -15.72 0.12
CA LEU A 678 51.66 -15.06 1.37
C LEU A 678 52.26 -13.65 1.41
N GLY A 679 51.43 -12.63 1.71
CA GLY A 679 51.85 -11.24 1.92
C GLY A 679 52.19 -10.91 3.38
N ALA A 680 52.00 -11.85 4.30
CA ALA A 680 52.41 -11.79 5.70
C ALA A 680 52.85 -13.20 6.17
N ALA A 681 53.44 -13.30 7.35
CA ALA A 681 53.62 -14.61 7.99
C ALA A 681 52.26 -15.16 8.46
N LEU A 682 52.08 -16.48 8.36
CA LEU A 682 50.91 -17.22 8.82
C LEU A 682 51.32 -18.12 9.99
N ALA A 683 50.56 -18.10 11.09
CA ALA A 683 50.79 -18.90 12.28
C ALA A 683 49.74 -20.03 12.44
N LEU A 684 50.04 -20.97 13.33
CA LEU A 684 49.13 -22.07 13.66
C LEU A 684 47.89 -21.54 14.39
N ASN A 685 46.71 -21.96 13.93
CA ASN A 685 45.37 -21.52 14.32
C ASN A 685 44.93 -20.12 13.85
N ASP A 686 45.71 -19.43 13.00
CA ASP A 686 45.27 -18.16 12.40
C ASP A 686 43.95 -18.34 11.62
N THR A 687 43.01 -17.43 11.83
CA THR A 687 41.68 -17.43 11.18
C THR A 687 41.59 -16.47 9.98
N THR A 688 42.72 -15.85 9.61
CA THR A 688 42.89 -15.00 8.43
C THR A 688 44.21 -15.29 7.74
N VAL A 689 44.24 -15.22 6.41
CA VAL A 689 45.47 -15.30 5.61
C VAL A 689 45.59 -14.07 4.72
N THR A 690 46.80 -13.50 4.66
CA THR A 690 47.14 -12.38 3.77
C THR A 690 47.85 -12.92 2.53
N LEU A 691 47.34 -12.61 1.35
CA LEU A 691 47.98 -12.90 0.06
C LEU A 691 48.54 -11.61 -0.54
N THR A 692 49.63 -11.72 -1.30
CA THR A 692 50.22 -10.62 -2.08
C THR A 692 49.28 -10.12 -3.17
N ASP A 693 48.45 -11.02 -3.70
CA ASP A 693 47.60 -10.86 -4.87
C ASP A 693 46.54 -11.97 -4.91
N LEU A 694 45.56 -11.79 -5.78
CA LEU A 694 44.57 -12.79 -6.16
C LEU A 694 44.10 -12.47 -7.59
N ASP A 695 44.19 -13.44 -8.50
CA ASP A 695 43.90 -13.22 -9.94
C ASP A 695 42.41 -13.39 -10.30
N PHE A 696 41.60 -13.92 -9.40
CA PHE A 696 40.20 -14.28 -9.67
C PHE A 696 39.36 -14.29 -8.41
N ASP A 697 38.07 -14.02 -8.56
CA ASP A 697 37.20 -13.92 -7.39
C ASP A 697 36.98 -15.26 -6.70
N VAL A 698 37.08 -15.28 -5.38
CA VAL A 698 36.80 -16.45 -4.52
C VAL A 698 35.44 -16.32 -3.84
N VAL A 699 34.93 -17.43 -3.29
CA VAL A 699 33.67 -17.51 -2.52
C VAL A 699 33.88 -18.33 -1.25
N ALA A 700 33.01 -18.17 -0.23
CA ALA A 700 32.99 -19.05 0.92
C ALA A 700 32.91 -20.53 0.48
N GLY A 701 33.88 -21.33 0.92
CA GLY A 701 34.13 -22.70 0.42
C GLY A 701 35.30 -22.84 -0.56
N SER A 702 35.86 -21.75 -1.08
CA SER A 702 37.17 -21.74 -1.78
C SER A 702 38.27 -22.27 -0.89
N THR A 703 39.33 -22.82 -1.47
CA THR A 703 40.44 -23.43 -0.73
C THR A 703 41.75 -22.68 -0.95
N ILE A 704 42.61 -22.71 0.06
CA ILE A 704 43.95 -22.09 0.05
C ILE A 704 44.92 -23.12 0.64
N THR A 705 45.83 -23.64 -0.19
CA THR A 705 46.81 -24.65 0.20
C THR A 705 48.18 -24.00 0.41
N VAL A 706 48.76 -24.15 1.59
CA VAL A 706 50.09 -23.61 1.96
C VAL A 706 50.92 -24.74 2.58
N SER A 707 52.16 -24.92 2.12
CA SER A 707 53.07 -25.97 2.62
C SER A 707 52.44 -27.38 2.65
N GLY A 708 51.55 -27.68 1.70
CA GLY A 708 50.84 -28.96 1.60
C GLY A 708 49.59 -29.11 2.49
N SER A 709 49.24 -28.11 3.31
CA SER A 709 48.01 -28.11 4.10
C SER A 709 46.95 -27.17 3.52
N THR A 710 45.72 -27.67 3.37
CA THR A 710 44.59 -26.93 2.80
C THR A 710 43.71 -26.31 3.87
N MET A 711 43.42 -25.01 3.73
CA MET A 711 42.46 -24.24 4.52
C MET A 711 41.26 -23.89 3.63
N THR A 712 40.08 -23.65 4.22
CA THR A 712 38.88 -23.24 3.49
C THR A 712 38.52 -21.79 3.84
N VAL A 713 38.17 -20.97 2.85
CA VAL A 713 37.65 -19.60 3.03
C VAL A 713 36.29 -19.68 3.74
N THR A 714 36.23 -19.14 4.97
CA THR A 714 35.07 -19.24 5.86
C THR A 714 34.10 -18.07 5.74
N LYS A 715 34.56 -16.93 5.21
CA LYS A 715 33.77 -15.71 5.05
C LYS A 715 34.04 -15.07 3.70
N GLY A 716 32.95 -14.63 3.08
CA GLY A 716 32.96 -13.71 1.96
C GLY A 716 33.17 -14.37 0.62
N ALA A 717 32.66 -13.69 -0.40
CA ALA A 717 33.27 -13.72 -1.70
C ALA A 717 34.06 -12.43 -1.90
N ALA A 718 35.19 -12.52 -2.59
CA ALA A 718 36.19 -11.47 -2.61
C ALA A 718 36.81 -11.33 -4.00
N LEU A 719 37.09 -10.09 -4.41
CA LEU A 719 37.64 -9.75 -5.72
C LEU A 719 39.10 -10.16 -5.88
N SER A 720 39.48 -10.35 -7.15
CA SER A 720 40.87 -10.20 -7.58
C SER A 720 41.43 -8.81 -7.20
N THR A 721 42.42 -8.75 -6.30
CA THR A 721 43.09 -7.51 -5.87
C THR A 721 44.44 -7.81 -5.17
N SER A 722 45.25 -6.78 -4.92
CA SER A 722 46.61 -6.90 -4.38
C SER A 722 46.92 -5.75 -3.39
N PRO A 723 47.29 -6.03 -2.12
CA PRO A 723 47.18 -7.30 -1.40
C PRO A 723 45.74 -7.57 -0.93
N ILE A 724 45.47 -8.77 -0.42
CA ILE A 724 44.16 -9.16 0.12
C ILE A 724 44.28 -9.95 1.43
N VAL A 725 43.32 -9.76 2.35
CA VAL A 725 43.16 -10.56 3.57
C VAL A 725 41.85 -11.35 3.47
N LEU A 726 41.93 -12.67 3.62
CA LEU A 726 40.79 -13.59 3.54
C LEU A 726 40.58 -14.30 4.89
N SER A 727 39.32 -14.43 5.35
CA SER A 727 39.03 -15.26 6.52
C SER A 727 39.00 -16.74 6.15
N ILE A 728 39.59 -17.58 6.98
CA ILE A 728 39.79 -19.01 6.75
C ILE A 728 39.35 -19.85 7.94
N THR A 729 39.28 -21.17 7.73
CA THR A 729 39.37 -22.16 8.81
C THR A 729 40.73 -22.02 9.51
N PRO A 730 40.82 -22.23 10.85
CA PRO A 730 42.08 -22.11 11.59
C PRO A 730 43.25 -22.81 10.88
N SER A 731 44.34 -22.09 10.64
CA SER A 731 45.49 -22.62 9.92
C SER A 731 46.12 -23.83 10.61
N LEU A 732 46.39 -24.88 9.84
CA LEU A 732 47.07 -26.09 10.31
C LEU A 732 48.61 -26.02 10.13
N VAL A 733 49.14 -24.90 9.62
CA VAL A 733 50.57 -24.68 9.35
C VAL A 733 51.04 -23.32 9.84
N ALA A 734 52.33 -23.24 10.15
CA ALA A 734 53.07 -21.98 10.22
C ALA A 734 53.91 -21.81 8.94
N ALA A 735 53.90 -20.61 8.36
CA ALA A 735 54.58 -20.29 7.11
C ALA A 735 55.10 -18.84 7.12
N ALA A 736 56.25 -18.62 6.47
CA ALA A 736 56.87 -17.29 6.39
C ALA A 736 56.17 -16.40 5.35
N ASN A 737 56.34 -15.09 5.47
CA ASN A 737 56.01 -14.14 4.39
C ASN A 737 56.73 -14.55 3.08
N GLY A 738 56.05 -14.46 1.95
CA GLY A 738 56.55 -14.94 0.66
C GLY A 738 56.49 -16.46 0.43
N THR A 739 55.93 -17.25 1.35
CA THR A 739 55.68 -18.68 1.10
C THR A 739 54.65 -18.85 -0.01
N ALA A 740 54.88 -19.81 -0.92
CA ALA A 740 53.95 -20.14 -1.99
C ALA A 740 52.61 -20.68 -1.44
N ALA A 741 51.52 -20.22 -2.04
CA ALA A 741 50.16 -20.66 -1.79
C ALA A 741 49.49 -21.06 -3.12
N THR A 742 48.60 -22.05 -3.08
CA THR A 742 47.69 -22.36 -4.20
C THR A 742 46.27 -22.04 -3.77
N VAL A 743 45.60 -21.13 -4.49
CA VAL A 743 44.20 -20.79 -4.26
C VAL A 743 43.33 -21.50 -5.29
N GLU A 744 42.17 -22.01 -4.88
CA GLU A 744 41.18 -22.60 -5.79
C GLU A 744 39.78 -22.02 -5.58
N LYS A 745 39.15 -21.70 -6.70
CA LYS A 745 37.83 -21.08 -6.82
C LYS A 745 36.74 -22.12 -6.70
N ALA A 746 36.06 -22.14 -5.56
CA ALA A 746 34.96 -23.06 -5.33
C ALA A 746 33.87 -22.90 -6.39
N THR A 747 33.62 -24.01 -7.10
CA THR A 747 32.58 -24.15 -8.12
C THR A 747 31.85 -25.45 -7.79
N LYS A 748 31.09 -25.46 -6.67
CA LYS A 748 30.71 -26.71 -6.01
C LYS A 748 29.32 -26.76 -5.38
N ASN A 749 28.84 -28.00 -5.20
CA ASN A 749 27.47 -28.30 -4.77
C ASN A 749 26.47 -27.63 -5.73
N ILE A 750 26.53 -28.01 -7.00
CA ILE A 750 25.74 -27.41 -8.09
C ILE A 750 24.76 -28.45 -8.62
N ASP A 751 23.49 -28.08 -8.78
CA ASP A 751 22.40 -28.96 -9.18
C ASP A 751 21.72 -28.41 -10.44
N ILE A 752 21.80 -29.16 -11.56
CA ILE A 752 21.41 -28.72 -12.91
C ILE A 752 20.26 -29.59 -13.43
N LYS A 753 19.13 -28.96 -13.76
CA LYS A 753 17.83 -29.59 -14.05
C LYS A 753 17.11 -28.94 -15.24
N GLY A 754 15.90 -29.42 -15.50
CA GLY A 754 15.01 -28.92 -16.54
C GLY A 754 15.31 -29.52 -17.91
N PHE A 755 15.47 -28.66 -18.91
CA PHE A 755 15.55 -29.03 -20.32
C PHE A 755 16.56 -28.18 -21.09
N ALA A 756 17.22 -28.73 -22.11
CA ALA A 756 18.11 -28.01 -23.02
C ALA A 756 17.92 -28.49 -24.47
N ASP A 757 17.64 -27.57 -25.40
CA ASP A 757 17.50 -27.86 -26.85
C ASP A 757 18.49 -27.06 -27.71
N ARG A 758 19.04 -27.70 -28.75
CA ARG A 758 19.89 -27.12 -29.81
C ARG A 758 21.23 -26.49 -29.43
N PHE A 759 21.68 -26.58 -28.17
CA PHE A 759 23.00 -26.08 -27.80
C PHE A 759 24.13 -26.97 -28.39
N GLN A 760 25.28 -26.38 -28.71
CA GLN A 760 26.47 -27.15 -29.08
C GLN A 760 27.01 -27.94 -27.88
N TYR A 761 26.91 -27.34 -26.69
CA TYR A 761 27.15 -27.96 -25.39
C TYR A 761 25.94 -27.77 -24.48
N GLY A 762 25.22 -28.85 -24.13
CA GLY A 762 24.11 -28.77 -23.17
C GLY A 762 24.59 -28.32 -21.79
N VAL A 763 25.58 -29.03 -21.24
CA VAL A 763 26.37 -28.64 -20.06
C VAL A 763 27.86 -28.74 -20.37
N TYR A 764 28.62 -27.71 -20.01
CA TYR A 764 30.04 -27.54 -20.32
C TYR A 764 30.82 -27.25 -19.03
N LEU A 765 31.36 -28.30 -18.40
CA LEU A 765 32.28 -28.18 -17.27
C LEU A 765 33.70 -28.01 -17.82
N ILE A 766 34.29 -26.84 -17.57
CA ILE A 766 35.66 -26.51 -17.96
C ILE A 766 36.51 -26.12 -16.75
N ASN A 767 37.82 -26.23 -16.92
CA ASN A 767 38.80 -25.70 -15.98
C ASN A 767 39.70 -24.64 -16.62
N SER A 768 40.29 -23.82 -15.76
CA SER A 768 41.46 -23.01 -16.06
C SER A 768 42.54 -23.23 -15.00
N SER A 769 43.80 -23.25 -15.41
CA SER A 769 44.98 -23.29 -14.54
C SER A 769 45.00 -24.38 -13.46
N GLY A 770 44.36 -25.53 -13.72
CA GLY A 770 44.33 -26.70 -12.85
C GLY A 770 43.08 -26.85 -11.97
N GLY A 771 42.17 -25.87 -11.98
CA GLY A 771 41.00 -25.88 -11.10
C GLY A 771 39.95 -26.93 -11.46
N HIS A 772 38.93 -27.11 -10.62
CA HIS A 772 37.84 -28.05 -10.90
C HIS A 772 36.46 -27.62 -10.38
N ALA A 773 35.44 -28.33 -10.84
CA ALA A 773 34.09 -28.29 -10.29
C ALA A 773 33.83 -29.54 -9.43
N GLU A 774 33.26 -29.37 -8.23
CA GLU A 774 33.06 -30.45 -7.25
C GLU A 774 31.57 -30.70 -6.98
N ASN A 775 31.17 -31.96 -6.76
CA ASN A 775 29.82 -32.33 -6.32
C ASN A 775 28.70 -31.78 -7.24
N VAL A 776 28.95 -31.73 -8.55
CA VAL A 776 27.95 -31.32 -9.55
C VAL A 776 26.97 -32.47 -9.77
N THR A 777 25.68 -32.19 -9.68
CA THR A 777 24.58 -33.11 -10.03
C THR A 777 23.88 -32.58 -11.28
N ILE A 778 23.65 -33.46 -12.25
CA ILE A 778 22.94 -33.16 -13.49
C ILE A 778 21.79 -34.16 -13.60
N SER A 779 20.56 -33.65 -13.63
CA SER A 779 19.31 -34.40 -13.85
C SER A 779 18.43 -33.62 -14.83
N LYS A 780 18.97 -33.46 -16.05
CA LYS A 780 18.45 -32.59 -17.12
C LYS A 780 18.11 -33.42 -18.36
N ARG A 781 17.09 -32.99 -19.10
CA ARG A 781 16.73 -33.55 -20.41
C ARG A 781 17.43 -32.77 -21.51
N PHE A 782 17.99 -33.48 -22.48
CA PHE A 782 18.75 -32.88 -23.58
C PHE A 782 18.16 -33.30 -24.92
N TRP A 783 18.00 -32.34 -25.82
CA TRP A 783 17.41 -32.54 -27.14
C TRP A 783 18.27 -31.86 -28.21
N ARG A 784 18.61 -32.57 -29.29
CA ARG A 784 19.40 -32.04 -30.42
C ARG A 784 20.70 -31.33 -30.02
N SER A 785 21.48 -31.85 -29.06
CA SER A 785 22.78 -31.23 -28.76
C SER A 785 23.75 -31.38 -29.96
N GLY A 786 24.51 -30.32 -30.26
CA GLY A 786 25.36 -30.25 -31.45
C GLY A 786 26.58 -31.19 -31.41
N LEU A 787 27.37 -31.10 -30.34
CA LEU A 787 28.59 -31.89 -30.14
C LEU A 787 28.49 -32.72 -28.86
N HIS A 788 28.05 -32.11 -27.75
CA HIS A 788 27.93 -32.76 -26.46
C HIS A 788 26.68 -32.33 -25.70
N ASP A 789 25.94 -33.30 -25.14
CA ASP A 789 24.92 -32.99 -24.13
C ASP A 789 25.61 -32.62 -22.81
N ILE A 790 26.64 -33.37 -22.41
CA ILE A 790 27.47 -33.10 -21.23
C ILE A 790 28.95 -33.30 -21.61
N TYR A 791 29.74 -32.23 -21.52
CA TYR A 791 31.19 -32.29 -21.57
C TYR A 791 31.77 -31.95 -20.19
N ALA A 792 32.63 -32.83 -19.69
CA ALA A 792 33.28 -32.71 -18.38
C ALA A 792 34.80 -32.82 -18.48
N ARG A 793 35.48 -31.88 -17.83
CA ARG A 793 36.92 -31.76 -17.73
C ARG A 793 37.32 -31.62 -16.26
N ALA A 794 38.23 -32.47 -15.77
CA ALA A 794 38.72 -32.47 -14.38
C ALA A 794 37.66 -32.50 -13.25
N ALA A 795 36.40 -32.83 -13.55
CA ALA A 795 35.29 -32.75 -12.60
C ALA A 795 35.40 -33.81 -11.49
N ARG A 796 35.09 -33.44 -10.24
CA ARG A 796 35.09 -34.38 -9.09
C ARG A 796 33.69 -34.56 -8.52
N GLY A 797 33.32 -35.80 -8.17
CA GLY A 797 32.01 -36.09 -7.55
C GLY A 797 30.82 -35.83 -8.48
N LEU A 798 31.04 -35.87 -9.80
CA LEU A 798 30.06 -35.56 -10.84
C LEU A 798 29.00 -36.68 -10.94
N LYS A 799 27.73 -36.34 -10.71
CA LYS A 799 26.59 -37.25 -10.70
C LYS A 799 25.66 -36.91 -11.86
N ILE A 800 25.61 -37.75 -12.87
CA ILE A 800 24.68 -37.65 -14.00
C ILE A 800 23.57 -38.66 -13.74
N LYS A 801 22.36 -38.21 -13.40
CA LYS A 801 21.29 -39.06 -12.87
C LYS A 801 19.96 -38.77 -13.55
N ASP A 802 19.27 -39.83 -13.96
CA ASP A 802 17.93 -39.79 -14.54
C ASP A 802 17.80 -38.85 -15.76
N CYS A 803 18.94 -38.55 -16.42
CA CYS A 803 18.99 -37.76 -17.64
C CYS A 803 18.38 -38.54 -18.82
N ALA A 804 17.79 -37.81 -19.75
CA ALA A 804 17.33 -38.36 -21.02
C ALA A 804 17.94 -37.55 -22.16
N PHE A 805 18.60 -38.24 -23.08
CA PHE A 805 19.30 -37.67 -24.22
C PHE A 805 18.56 -38.06 -25.51
N TYR A 806 18.28 -37.09 -26.39
CA TYR A 806 17.52 -37.29 -27.62
C TYR A 806 18.16 -36.55 -28.81
N GLU A 807 18.26 -37.22 -29.96
CA GLU A 807 18.71 -36.65 -31.24
C GLU A 807 20.10 -35.97 -31.23
N SER A 808 20.98 -36.33 -30.29
CA SER A 808 22.25 -35.63 -30.08
C SER A 808 23.32 -35.97 -31.14
N GLY A 809 24.30 -35.08 -31.28
CA GLY A 809 25.34 -35.18 -32.32
C GLY A 809 24.96 -34.50 -33.63
N GLN A 810 24.19 -33.41 -33.57
CA GLN A 810 23.67 -32.71 -34.76
C GLN A 810 24.75 -32.14 -35.69
N THR A 811 26.00 -32.00 -35.24
CA THR A 811 27.14 -31.59 -36.09
C THR A 811 27.78 -32.74 -36.87
N ASP A 812 27.38 -34.00 -36.63
CA ASP A 812 27.87 -35.23 -37.29
C ASP A 812 29.42 -35.38 -37.37
N VAL A 813 30.19 -34.73 -36.50
CA VAL A 813 31.65 -34.90 -36.45
C VAL A 813 32.06 -36.18 -35.72
N SER A 814 33.30 -36.61 -35.90
CA SER A 814 33.87 -37.79 -35.23
C SER A 814 33.99 -37.67 -33.69
N SER A 815 33.71 -36.48 -33.13
CA SER A 815 33.74 -36.20 -31.70
C SER A 815 32.37 -36.05 -31.04
N CYS A 816 31.25 -36.17 -31.76
CA CYS A 816 29.91 -36.05 -31.17
C CYS A 816 29.65 -37.19 -30.16
N ASN A 817 29.49 -36.88 -28.88
CA ASN A 817 29.19 -37.87 -27.83
C ASN A 817 28.13 -37.32 -26.88
N ASN A 818 27.21 -38.13 -26.33
CA ASN A 818 26.28 -37.57 -25.35
C ASN A 818 27.02 -37.07 -24.10
N ILE A 819 27.84 -37.93 -23.51
CA ILE A 819 28.70 -37.65 -22.37
C ILE A 819 30.17 -37.81 -22.77
N ARG A 820 31.00 -36.79 -22.51
CA ARG A 820 32.47 -36.85 -22.69
C ARG A 820 33.20 -36.43 -21.43
N MET A 821 34.13 -37.25 -20.96
CA MET A 821 34.91 -37.05 -19.73
C MET A 821 36.41 -37.12 -20.01
N ILE A 822 37.15 -36.08 -19.64
CA ILE A 822 38.59 -35.90 -19.90
C ILE A 822 39.35 -35.24 -18.73
N ASP A 823 40.67 -35.17 -18.85
CA ASP A 823 41.61 -34.41 -18.02
C ASP A 823 41.44 -34.69 -16.51
N GLY A 824 41.32 -35.95 -16.12
CA GLY A 824 41.34 -36.34 -14.70
C GLY A 824 39.98 -36.32 -13.98
N CYS A 825 38.86 -36.53 -14.68
CA CYS A 825 37.54 -36.64 -14.03
C CYS A 825 37.50 -37.80 -13.01
N ALA A 826 37.03 -37.54 -11.78
CA ALA A 826 37.07 -38.48 -10.67
C ALA A 826 35.75 -38.55 -9.89
N ASP A 827 35.53 -39.65 -9.17
CA ASP A 827 34.34 -39.91 -8.34
C ASP A 827 33.00 -39.71 -9.10
N VAL A 828 33.02 -40.07 -10.38
CA VAL A 828 31.89 -39.88 -11.31
C VAL A 828 30.87 -41.01 -11.17
N SER A 829 29.58 -40.69 -11.19
CA SER A 829 28.54 -41.68 -11.47
C SER A 829 27.57 -41.26 -12.59
N VAL A 830 27.19 -42.24 -13.41
CA VAL A 830 26.18 -42.13 -14.47
C VAL A 830 25.12 -43.19 -14.23
N GLU A 831 23.94 -42.77 -13.79
CA GLU A 831 22.90 -43.65 -13.24
C GLU A 831 21.51 -43.35 -13.81
N GLY A 832 20.71 -44.38 -14.09
CA GLY A 832 19.31 -44.24 -14.50
C GLY A 832 19.08 -43.53 -15.85
N CYS A 833 20.13 -43.22 -16.61
CA CYS A 833 20.03 -42.38 -17.79
C CYS A 833 19.52 -43.16 -19.02
N THR A 834 18.79 -42.47 -19.89
CA THR A 834 18.26 -43.00 -21.16
C THR A 834 18.98 -42.32 -22.33
N PHE A 835 19.58 -43.12 -23.19
CA PHE A 835 20.30 -42.67 -24.38
C PHE A 835 19.52 -43.11 -25.62
N GLU A 836 18.50 -42.31 -25.92
CA GLU A 836 17.67 -42.41 -27.12
C GLU A 836 18.37 -41.70 -28.28
N ASP A 837 18.12 -42.12 -29.53
CA ASP A 837 18.71 -41.43 -30.69
C ASP A 837 17.78 -41.45 -31.90
N ASN A 838 17.87 -40.37 -32.68
CA ASN A 838 16.96 -39.89 -33.70
C ASN A 838 16.22 -41.00 -34.45
N ASP A 839 14.88 -41.01 -34.37
CA ASP A 839 14.04 -42.02 -35.02
C ASP A 839 14.00 -41.90 -36.55
N SER A 840 14.22 -40.70 -37.10
CA SER A 840 14.47 -40.50 -38.53
C SER A 840 15.89 -40.91 -38.97
N GLY A 841 16.80 -41.11 -38.01
CA GLY A 841 18.14 -41.65 -38.24
C GLY A 841 19.16 -40.72 -38.92
N ALA A 842 18.83 -39.45 -39.15
CA ALA A 842 19.63 -38.51 -39.95
C ALA A 842 20.99 -38.12 -39.33
N THR A 843 21.07 -38.04 -38.00
CA THR A 843 22.25 -37.70 -37.20
C THR A 843 22.22 -38.55 -35.92
N LYS A 844 23.40 -38.87 -35.36
CA LYS A 844 23.55 -39.75 -34.19
C LYS A 844 24.79 -39.44 -33.36
N ALA A 845 24.76 -39.74 -32.08
CA ALA A 845 25.96 -39.71 -31.24
C ALA A 845 26.97 -40.79 -31.69
N ARG A 846 28.26 -40.46 -31.78
CA ARG A 846 29.33 -41.43 -32.06
C ARG A 846 29.45 -42.42 -30.91
N HIS A 847 29.51 -41.88 -29.68
CA HIS A 847 29.47 -42.65 -28.45
C HIS A 847 28.49 -42.06 -27.45
N ASN A 848 27.74 -42.88 -26.72
CA ASN A 848 26.85 -42.34 -25.67
C ASN A 848 27.68 -41.85 -24.47
N ILE A 849 28.70 -42.61 -24.05
CA ILE A 849 29.66 -42.20 -23.02
C ILE A 849 31.07 -42.40 -23.55
N TYR A 850 31.90 -41.36 -23.47
CA TYR A 850 33.32 -41.37 -23.85
C TYR A 850 34.20 -41.05 -22.63
N LEU A 851 35.00 -42.02 -22.21
CA LEU A 851 35.90 -41.94 -21.05
C LEU A 851 37.36 -41.94 -21.55
N PHE A 852 38.06 -40.81 -21.44
CA PHE A 852 39.51 -40.78 -21.63
C PHE A 852 40.23 -41.57 -20.52
N GLY A 853 41.45 -42.03 -20.81
CA GLY A 853 42.22 -42.91 -19.90
C GLY A 853 42.73 -42.23 -18.62
N ASP A 854 42.51 -40.93 -18.45
CA ASP A 854 42.78 -40.18 -17.23
C ASP A 854 41.55 -40.03 -16.32
N ALA A 855 40.35 -40.39 -16.78
CA ALA A 855 39.19 -40.51 -15.92
C ALA A 855 39.36 -41.72 -14.99
N VAL A 856 38.94 -41.61 -13.73
CA VAL A 856 39.15 -42.64 -12.69
C VAL A 856 37.91 -42.88 -11.83
N GLY A 857 37.73 -44.12 -11.36
CA GLY A 857 36.65 -44.46 -10.42
C GLY A 857 35.21 -44.39 -10.96
N CYS A 858 35.01 -44.09 -12.25
CA CYS A 858 33.69 -43.90 -12.84
C CYS A 858 32.76 -45.11 -12.66
N SER A 859 31.55 -44.88 -12.15
CA SER A 859 30.46 -45.86 -12.02
C SER A 859 29.39 -45.61 -13.08
N ILE A 860 29.05 -46.61 -13.88
CA ILE A 860 28.04 -46.51 -14.95
C ILE A 860 27.06 -47.66 -14.76
N ARG A 861 25.86 -47.37 -14.24
CA ARG A 861 24.89 -48.39 -13.80
C ARG A 861 23.43 -48.03 -14.06
N GLY A 862 22.60 -49.02 -14.36
CA GLY A 862 21.15 -48.82 -14.51
C GLY A 862 20.73 -47.98 -15.71
N ASN A 863 21.62 -47.74 -16.68
CA ASN A 863 21.35 -46.93 -17.85
C ASN A 863 20.79 -47.78 -19.01
N ALA A 864 19.99 -47.17 -19.88
CA ALA A 864 19.48 -47.79 -21.09
C ALA A 864 20.07 -47.13 -22.35
N PHE A 865 20.82 -47.92 -23.13
CA PHE A 865 21.49 -47.47 -24.36
C PHE A 865 20.78 -48.04 -25.58
N PHE A 866 20.13 -47.20 -26.39
CA PHE A 866 19.37 -47.68 -27.55
C PHE A 866 20.19 -47.62 -28.85
N ARG A 867 20.90 -46.51 -29.08
CA ARG A 867 21.58 -46.21 -30.36
C ARG A 867 22.84 -45.35 -30.14
N ALA A 868 23.85 -45.62 -30.96
CA ALA A 868 25.07 -44.85 -31.16
C ALA A 868 25.72 -45.31 -32.48
N SER A 869 26.46 -44.45 -33.19
CA SER A 869 27.08 -44.83 -34.47
C SER A 869 28.29 -45.77 -34.29
N THR A 870 28.98 -45.70 -33.15
CA THR A 870 30.22 -46.45 -32.92
C THR A 870 30.14 -47.34 -31.69
N SER A 871 29.80 -46.83 -30.50
CA SER A 871 29.49 -47.68 -29.34
C SER A 871 28.72 -46.97 -28.23
N ALA A 872 27.99 -47.70 -27.40
CA ALA A 872 27.36 -47.10 -26.21
C ALA A 872 28.39 -46.50 -25.25
N ILE A 873 29.39 -47.30 -24.84
CA ILE A 873 30.51 -46.81 -24.01
C ILE A 873 31.82 -46.90 -24.80
N ASN A 874 32.66 -45.88 -24.73
CA ASN A 874 34.06 -45.89 -25.16
C ASN A 874 34.96 -45.68 -23.94
N LYS A 875 35.92 -46.59 -23.75
CA LYS A 875 36.80 -46.66 -22.57
C LYS A 875 38.23 -46.95 -23.00
N PHE A 876 39.16 -46.12 -22.56
CA PHE A 876 40.60 -46.41 -22.64
C PHE A 876 41.07 -47.14 -21.37
N ALA A 877 42.27 -47.71 -21.40
CA ALA A 877 42.91 -48.19 -20.17
C ALA A 877 43.28 -46.99 -19.26
N PRO A 878 43.26 -47.15 -17.91
CA PRO A 878 43.68 -46.09 -16.99
C PRO A 878 45.15 -45.70 -17.19
N SER A 879 45.46 -44.44 -16.88
CA SER A 879 46.79 -43.84 -17.09
C SER A 879 47.89 -44.49 -16.24
N THR A 880 47.55 -45.03 -15.07
CA THR A 880 48.47 -45.77 -14.20
C THR A 880 47.92 -47.16 -13.83
N ALA A 881 48.80 -48.08 -13.47
CA ALA A 881 48.44 -49.43 -13.04
C ALA A 881 47.82 -49.50 -11.61
N THR A 882 47.66 -48.34 -10.96
CA THR A 882 47.11 -48.15 -9.61
C THR A 882 45.71 -47.55 -9.57
N ASP A 883 45.22 -47.03 -10.70
CA ASP A 883 43.91 -46.38 -10.80
C ASP A 883 42.74 -47.39 -10.65
N ILE A 884 41.64 -46.94 -10.05
CA ILE A 884 40.44 -47.77 -9.86
C ILE A 884 39.70 -47.91 -11.20
N ASP A 885 39.61 -49.16 -11.69
CA ASP A 885 38.98 -49.48 -12.96
C ASP A 885 37.46 -49.19 -12.95
N HIS A 886 36.92 -48.77 -14.09
CA HIS A 886 35.53 -48.32 -14.19
C HIS A 886 34.50 -49.41 -13.90
N ASN A 887 33.54 -49.08 -13.05
CA ASN A 887 32.48 -49.96 -12.55
C ASN A 887 31.26 -49.92 -13.50
N ILE A 888 31.32 -50.68 -14.58
CA ILE A 888 30.26 -50.80 -15.58
C ILE A 888 29.43 -52.06 -15.29
N GLY A 889 28.21 -51.89 -14.79
CA GLY A 889 27.30 -52.99 -14.43
C GLY A 889 25.84 -52.61 -14.63
N ASP A 890 24.92 -53.57 -14.60
CA ASP A 890 23.47 -53.31 -14.53
C ASP A 890 22.88 -52.41 -15.64
N ASN A 891 23.54 -52.27 -16.79
CA ASN A 891 23.09 -51.45 -17.92
C ASN A 891 22.39 -52.30 -18.99
N TRP A 892 21.32 -51.75 -19.59
CA TRP A 892 20.65 -52.35 -20.74
C TRP A 892 21.26 -51.83 -22.05
N PHE A 893 21.53 -52.75 -22.97
CA PHE A 893 22.13 -52.45 -24.28
C PHE A 893 21.22 -52.96 -25.40
N GLY A 894 20.61 -52.03 -26.14
CA GLY A 894 19.69 -52.31 -27.23
C GLY A 894 20.31 -53.07 -28.40
N PRO A 895 19.49 -53.79 -29.19
CA PRO A 895 19.96 -54.64 -30.29
C PRO A 895 20.51 -53.86 -31.49
N SER A 896 20.28 -52.54 -31.54
CA SER A 896 20.67 -51.66 -32.66
C SER A 896 21.99 -50.89 -32.43
N LEU A 897 22.72 -51.18 -31.35
CA LEU A 897 24.02 -50.60 -31.06
C LEU A 897 25.12 -51.22 -31.92
N ALA A 898 25.94 -50.40 -32.59
CA ALA A 898 27.11 -50.87 -33.35
C ALA A 898 28.12 -51.64 -32.48
N ALA A 899 28.32 -51.20 -31.23
CA ALA A 899 28.99 -51.96 -30.18
C ALA A 899 28.50 -51.54 -28.79
N ARG A 900 28.58 -52.45 -27.81
CA ARG A 900 28.25 -52.13 -26.40
C ARG A 900 29.37 -51.32 -25.73
N ILE A 901 30.60 -51.81 -25.84
CA ILE A 901 31.81 -51.19 -25.29
C ILE A 901 32.90 -51.22 -26.36
N SER A 902 33.62 -50.11 -26.54
CA SER A 902 34.80 -49.98 -27.43
C SER A 902 35.93 -49.20 -26.75
N GLY A 903 37.06 -49.03 -27.44
CA GLY A 903 38.20 -48.22 -26.96
C GLY A 903 39.45 -49.05 -26.66
N THR A 904 40.59 -48.38 -26.47
CA THR A 904 41.91 -49.01 -26.41
C THR A 904 42.26 -49.50 -25.01
N SER A 905 41.56 -50.53 -24.56
CA SER A 905 42.15 -51.59 -23.74
C SER A 905 42.09 -52.88 -24.53
N GLY A 906 43.22 -53.59 -24.69
CA GLY A 906 43.25 -54.86 -25.41
C GLY A 906 42.34 -55.93 -24.78
N ILE A 907 42.03 -55.74 -23.49
CA ILE A 907 41.34 -56.70 -22.63
C ILE A 907 40.22 -55.96 -21.88
N ALA A 908 38.98 -56.40 -22.11
CA ALA A 908 37.80 -55.82 -21.47
C ALA A 908 37.35 -56.71 -20.31
N THR A 909 37.50 -56.25 -19.07
CA THR A 909 37.23 -57.00 -17.83
C THR A 909 35.99 -56.51 -17.09
N ALA A 910 35.35 -57.42 -16.36
CA ALA A 910 34.40 -57.20 -15.28
C ALA A 910 34.79 -58.08 -14.07
N SER A 911 34.39 -57.71 -12.86
CA SER A 911 34.68 -58.51 -11.66
C SER A 911 33.58 -59.56 -11.42
N MET A 912 33.98 -60.82 -11.22
CA MET A 912 33.10 -61.91 -10.79
C MET A 912 33.58 -62.42 -9.44
N GLY A 913 33.01 -61.87 -8.36
CA GLY A 913 33.64 -61.96 -7.03
C GLY A 913 35.01 -61.27 -7.04
N ASP A 914 35.98 -61.84 -6.32
CA ASP A 914 37.34 -61.29 -6.17
C ASP A 914 38.25 -61.50 -7.41
N ARG A 915 37.68 -61.81 -8.58
CA ARG A 915 38.41 -62.19 -9.81
C ARG A 915 38.02 -61.30 -10.98
N LYS A 916 39.02 -60.82 -11.73
CA LYS A 916 38.83 -60.13 -13.01
C LYS A 916 38.55 -61.16 -14.10
N VAL A 917 37.40 -61.08 -14.74
CA VAL A 917 37.01 -61.92 -15.88
C VAL A 917 36.79 -61.04 -17.10
N GLY A 918 37.44 -61.32 -18.23
CA GLY A 918 37.39 -60.45 -19.40
C GLY A 918 37.62 -61.13 -20.74
N PHE A 919 37.75 -60.34 -21.79
CA PHE A 919 37.91 -60.81 -23.18
C PHE A 919 39.10 -60.14 -23.89
N GLY A 920 39.99 -60.92 -24.50
CA GLY A 920 41.19 -60.47 -25.20
C GLY A 920 41.57 -61.35 -26.40
N THR A 921 42.49 -60.91 -27.25
CA THR A 921 43.06 -61.71 -28.36
C THR A 921 44.35 -62.44 -27.97
N ALA A 922 44.91 -62.12 -26.81
CA ALA A 922 46.08 -62.76 -26.20
C ALA A 922 45.98 -62.67 -24.67
N ALA A 923 46.87 -63.36 -23.95
CA ALA A 923 47.08 -63.15 -22.52
C ALA A 923 47.62 -61.73 -22.23
N PRO A 924 47.29 -61.11 -21.08
CA PRO A 924 47.84 -59.81 -20.68
C PRO A 924 49.37 -59.79 -20.61
N THR A 925 49.97 -58.77 -21.20
CA THR A 925 51.41 -58.44 -21.09
C THR A 925 51.69 -57.24 -20.19
N THR A 926 50.64 -56.56 -19.69
CA THR A 926 50.70 -55.39 -18.81
C THR A 926 49.52 -55.39 -17.81
N GLY A 927 49.49 -54.43 -16.88
CA GLY A 927 48.46 -54.29 -15.84
C GLY A 927 48.63 -55.27 -14.67
N SER A 928 47.97 -55.00 -13.55
CA SER A 928 48.10 -55.79 -12.31
C SER A 928 46.97 -56.84 -12.17
N TRP A 929 47.34 -58.10 -11.94
CA TRP A 929 46.45 -59.26 -11.98
C TRP A 929 46.64 -60.20 -10.78
N SER A 930 45.54 -60.78 -10.32
CA SER A 930 45.47 -61.78 -9.26
C SER A 930 45.48 -63.20 -9.82
N GLN A 931 46.00 -64.16 -9.04
CA GLN A 931 45.85 -65.58 -9.38
C GLN A 931 44.35 -65.94 -9.42
N GLY A 932 43.91 -66.57 -10.50
CA GLY A 932 42.50 -66.89 -10.76
C GLY A 932 41.75 -65.87 -11.64
N ASP A 933 42.37 -64.76 -12.07
CA ASP A 933 41.80 -63.88 -13.10
C ASP A 933 41.76 -64.60 -14.47
N ILE A 934 40.71 -64.37 -15.29
CA ILE A 934 40.40 -65.13 -16.51
C ILE A 934 40.19 -64.20 -17.71
N ILE A 935 40.91 -64.42 -18.80
CA ILE A 935 40.69 -63.73 -20.09
C ILE A 935 40.22 -64.73 -21.15
N TRP A 936 38.96 -64.66 -21.54
CA TRP A 936 38.38 -65.41 -22.66
C TRP A 936 38.92 -64.91 -24.01
N SER A 937 39.04 -65.82 -24.98
CA SER A 937 39.53 -65.52 -26.32
C SER A 937 38.43 -64.86 -27.18
N LYS A 938 38.72 -63.66 -27.71
CA LYS A 938 37.91 -62.98 -28.73
C LYS A 938 37.90 -63.71 -30.09
N SER A 939 38.79 -64.69 -30.27
CA SER A 939 38.92 -65.53 -31.46
C SER A 939 38.96 -67.01 -31.07
N ALA A 940 37.99 -67.42 -30.24
CA ALA A 940 37.75 -68.82 -29.91
C ALA A 940 37.30 -69.59 -31.16
N ALA A 941 37.87 -70.77 -31.40
CA ALA A 941 37.62 -71.62 -32.56
C ALA A 941 37.67 -73.10 -32.18
N ALA A 942 37.07 -73.96 -33.01
CA ALA A 942 37.11 -75.41 -32.86
C ALA A 942 38.56 -75.95 -32.79
N SER A 943 38.78 -77.01 -32.02
CA SER A 943 40.11 -77.51 -31.62
C SER A 943 41.02 -76.49 -30.88
N GLY A 944 40.49 -75.33 -30.49
CA GLY A 944 41.22 -74.23 -29.89
C GLY A 944 41.24 -74.22 -28.35
N ARG A 945 41.42 -73.02 -27.79
CA ARG A 945 41.33 -72.73 -26.34
C ARG A 945 40.35 -71.60 -26.11
N ALA A 946 39.50 -71.73 -25.09
CA ALA A 946 38.48 -70.73 -24.79
C ALA A 946 39.06 -69.47 -24.11
N GLY A 947 40.26 -69.55 -23.52
CA GLY A 947 40.94 -68.38 -22.97
C GLY A 947 42.25 -68.68 -22.23
N TRP A 948 42.68 -67.73 -21.42
CA TRP A 948 43.82 -67.79 -20.51
C TRP A 948 43.38 -67.54 -19.06
N ILE A 949 44.04 -68.17 -18.10
CA ILE A 949 43.87 -67.95 -16.65
C ILE A 949 45.21 -67.58 -16.00
N CYS A 950 45.16 -66.66 -15.04
CA CYS A 950 46.31 -66.21 -14.27
C CYS A 950 46.65 -67.28 -13.22
N VAL A 951 47.83 -67.90 -13.33
CA VAL A 951 48.30 -68.93 -12.38
C VAL A 951 49.24 -68.38 -11.31
N THR A 952 49.76 -67.16 -11.48
CA THR A 952 50.58 -66.45 -10.49
C THR A 952 50.31 -64.95 -10.59
N ALA A 953 49.99 -64.28 -9.49
CA ALA A 953 49.74 -62.84 -9.47
C ALA A 953 50.98 -62.01 -9.88
N GLY A 954 50.77 -60.81 -10.43
CA GLY A 954 51.85 -59.91 -10.84
C GLY A 954 51.41 -58.79 -11.78
N SER A 955 52.38 -58.04 -12.31
CA SER A 955 52.16 -56.90 -13.21
C SER A 955 53.02 -56.99 -14.50
N PRO A 956 52.69 -57.87 -15.47
CA PRO A 956 51.54 -58.79 -15.50
C PRO A 956 51.75 -60.06 -14.65
N GLY A 957 50.65 -60.76 -14.39
CA GLY A 957 50.68 -62.12 -13.83
C GLY A 957 51.21 -63.16 -14.82
N THR A 958 51.44 -64.39 -14.35
CA THR A 958 51.80 -65.53 -15.22
C THR A 958 50.53 -66.19 -15.74
N TRP A 959 50.42 -66.37 -17.07
CA TRP A 959 49.21 -66.88 -17.72
C TRP A 959 49.37 -68.28 -18.31
N LYS A 960 48.28 -69.07 -18.29
CA LYS A 960 48.16 -70.37 -18.97
C LYS A 960 46.86 -70.42 -19.76
N ALA A 961 46.89 -70.98 -20.97
CA ALA A 961 45.67 -71.25 -21.73
C ALA A 961 44.86 -72.37 -21.06
N PHE A 962 43.53 -72.21 -20.96
CA PHE A 962 42.61 -73.17 -20.35
C PHE A 962 41.43 -73.49 -21.27
N ALA A 963 40.62 -74.48 -20.88
CA ALA A 963 39.44 -74.98 -21.59
C ALA A 963 39.69 -75.26 -23.10
N ALA A 964 39.94 -76.53 -23.43
CA ALA A 964 39.93 -76.95 -24.83
C ALA A 964 38.53 -76.74 -25.43
N ILE A 965 38.49 -76.41 -26.72
CA ILE A 965 37.26 -76.39 -27.51
C ILE A 965 37.33 -77.61 -28.41
N ASP A 966 36.29 -78.45 -28.40
CA ASP A 966 36.24 -79.63 -29.27
C ASP A 966 36.16 -79.25 -30.76
N ALA A 967 36.27 -80.25 -31.64
CA ALA A 967 36.41 -80.09 -33.09
C ALA A 967 35.07 -79.92 -33.83
#